data_AF-A0A3D4EYR5-F1
#
_entry.id   AF-A0A3D4EYR5-F1
#
_cell.length_a   1.000
_cell.length_b   1.000
_cell.length_c   1.000
_cell.angle_alpha   90.00
_cell.angle_beta   90.00
_cell.angle_gamma   90.00
#
_symmetry.space_group_name_H-M   'P 1'
#
loop_
_entity.id
_entity.type
_entity.pdbx_description
1 polymer ?
#
loop_
_entity_poly.entity_id
_entity_poly.type
_entity_poly.pdbx_seq_one_letter_code
_entity_poly.pdbx_strand_id
1 'polypeptide(L)'
;MKAHNVRHAIKGFALIATISVLLLLTMVAVAFLSLSALTVKTSRFEWAQEEARANARLGLMIAIGELQRDLGPDQRIAVSASLLDSNPDTLAIEGVNNEQWMGVVSSRFDQNQNGSPFTRDMDDGGLQDARNGTNFRIRDQVTNYLVSGNEGGRDKMRGARQYQDALTENLPLGQDVVEIVSRGSVRNPRDFVRVRKVVTEKLRLTPDGRTEIRPNGGYAWWVQSNNQKAHVGRPDTHRNSAIDHNNGTGMQRMLHPQDAEPFVIEGIAQGQDNRDTRVLTPKTFTIISESNRIGVLNNFHAMTSFSSSVICNVRDGGLKKNLSAFLHNSDNGQAPEIRDLNDPSRSCYIGVSPNDFLIGPPNERYAAIRDVDFNDTQLQDIAPTFELLWNWANLANEFSFGYASTGIREQKIWRGAPSRNGGANVYDQENLRPADPRNLSTIKITPVIVEACVYYNLATYPRGTGSEQQNALRLCLYPRIGLWNPYNVEMRLDKPMLLQLFLNGKKTVEFNGNVGFTREIYYGGRRNTFDGQYGGQVYFKLPAVTIPPGETFIFSMGGAPRELNINQFGANILQAREAPSSDSYLFKDYLQVRTSRGQYARDEDNDPSELMPIAPTSYRERPLSYKEHGADNYMFMLKYLQNNPNPTIASFRNEPALVYASVSLQAGGGDEFPLEWPTGTEGIVHQLTGPGDHVDAGNPPHPFSRDGFRVRWLDETASNKGVNNELFLQEAPLGNWNLRASYICRNPYDNLTNRAPYFHGIYTRDNPSDELSWDNLNPVLRNGFQTGFPFGKANFGVDTVVAFEVPTREVGIPSLGYLRHLQLSEYVWHPSYTIGTSVADPKVPTTGTIPTEIPGNNRGWSSAGMGTGYWAQLFSDIVFYLPEKNHLIFDMSYEVNHNLWSDFFLTGGTQNQVANFAQ
;
A
#
# COMPACT_ATOMS: atom_id res chain seq x y z
N MET A 1 82.37 -76.16 89.38
CA MET A 1 81.83 -75.15 90.32
C MET A 1 80.72 -74.36 89.62
N LYS A 2 79.64 -74.07 90.35
CA LYS A 2 78.50 -73.22 89.96
C LYS A 2 78.94 -71.84 89.47
N ALA A 3 78.21 -71.27 88.50
CA ALA A 3 77.67 -69.91 88.61
C ALA A 3 76.60 -69.63 87.55
N HIS A 4 75.47 -69.12 88.02
CA HIS A 4 74.31 -68.63 87.28
C HIS A 4 74.61 -67.23 86.73
N ASN A 5 74.07 -66.86 85.57
CA ASN A 5 73.74 -65.47 85.26
C ASN A 5 72.57 -65.41 84.27
N VAL A 6 71.36 -65.22 84.83
CA VAL A 6 70.13 -64.96 84.10
C VAL A 6 70.10 -63.47 83.72
N ARG A 7 70.11 -63.16 82.42
CA ARG A 7 69.75 -61.83 81.89
C ARG A 7 68.30 -61.87 81.41
N HIS A 8 67.44 -61.06 82.02
CA HIS A 8 66.07 -60.82 81.60
C HIS A 8 66.03 -60.21 80.18
N ALA A 9 65.51 -60.95 79.20
CA ALA A 9 65.15 -60.45 77.88
C ALA A 9 63.64 -60.13 77.84
N ILE A 10 63.30 -58.89 77.50
CA ILE A 10 61.94 -58.35 77.48
C ILE A 10 61.12 -59.06 76.39
N LYS A 11 60.15 -59.90 76.79
CA LYS A 11 59.22 -60.65 75.90
C LYS A 11 58.10 -59.75 75.33
N GLY A 12 58.45 -58.66 74.65
CA GLY A 12 57.47 -57.74 74.03
C GLY A 12 57.84 -57.24 72.62
N PHE A 13 59.13 -57.15 72.28
CA PHE A 13 59.58 -56.48 71.05
C PHE A 13 59.24 -57.22 69.75
N ALA A 14 59.35 -58.56 69.73
CA ALA A 14 59.03 -59.36 68.54
C ALA A 14 57.52 -59.37 68.21
N LEU A 15 56.65 -59.32 69.23
CA LEU A 15 55.20 -59.25 69.05
C LEU A 15 54.74 -57.85 68.60
N ILE A 16 55.33 -56.79 69.15
CA ILE A 16 55.06 -55.41 68.71
C ILE A 16 55.54 -55.20 67.28
N ALA A 17 56.70 -55.75 66.89
CA ALA A 17 57.21 -55.67 65.52
C ALA A 17 56.33 -56.43 64.52
N THR A 18 55.87 -57.65 64.84
CA THR A 18 54.97 -58.40 63.95
C THR A 18 53.59 -57.78 63.87
N ILE A 19 53.00 -57.32 64.97
CA ILE A 19 51.71 -56.60 64.95
C ILE A 19 51.82 -55.29 64.16
N SER A 20 52.94 -54.55 64.30
CA SER A 20 53.16 -53.31 63.54
C SER A 20 53.35 -53.57 62.04
N VAL A 21 54.08 -54.63 61.66
CA VAL A 21 54.25 -55.03 60.25
C VAL A 21 52.94 -55.55 59.66
N LEU A 22 52.15 -56.32 60.43
CA LEU A 22 50.86 -56.85 59.98
C LEU A 22 49.82 -55.72 59.86
N LEU A 23 49.80 -54.75 60.79
CA LEU A 23 49.01 -53.52 60.69
C LEU A 23 49.41 -52.68 59.48
N LEU A 24 50.71 -52.56 59.21
CA LEU A 24 51.20 -51.81 58.05
C LEU A 24 50.82 -52.51 56.74
N LEU A 25 50.94 -53.84 56.68
CA LEU A 25 50.52 -54.65 55.52
C LEU A 25 49.01 -54.61 55.30
N THR A 26 48.19 -54.68 56.35
CA THR A 26 46.74 -54.57 56.23
C THR A 26 46.32 -53.18 55.81
N MET A 27 46.95 -52.12 56.33
CA MET A 27 46.70 -50.74 55.91
C MET A 27 47.06 -50.53 54.43
N VAL A 28 48.19 -51.06 53.97
CA VAL A 28 48.59 -51.02 52.55
C VAL A 28 47.63 -51.81 51.67
N ALA A 29 47.20 -53.01 52.10
CA ALA A 29 46.23 -53.81 51.36
C ALA A 29 44.88 -53.10 51.22
N VAL A 30 44.38 -52.47 52.29
CA VAL A 30 43.14 -51.67 52.26
C VAL A 30 43.27 -50.45 51.35
N ALA A 31 44.42 -49.76 51.38
CA ALA A 31 44.70 -48.63 50.49
C ALA A 31 44.66 -49.04 49.01
N PHE A 32 45.32 -50.14 48.63
CA PHE A 32 45.28 -50.65 47.25
C PHE A 32 43.90 -51.12 46.82
N LEU A 33 43.14 -51.75 47.71
CA LEU A 33 41.77 -52.20 47.43
C LEU A 33 40.83 -51.00 47.21
N SER A 34 41.00 -49.93 47.99
CA SER A 34 40.27 -48.66 47.81
C SER A 34 40.61 -47.96 46.49
N LEU A 35 41.89 -47.93 46.11
CA LEU A 35 42.35 -47.34 44.85
C LEU A 35 41.83 -48.14 43.66
N SER A 36 41.84 -49.47 43.75
CA SER A 36 41.30 -50.37 42.72
C SER A 36 39.78 -50.22 42.57
N ALA A 37 39.05 -50.08 43.67
CA ALA A 37 37.61 -49.81 43.62
C ALA A 37 37.31 -48.43 43.01
N LEU A 38 38.11 -47.41 43.34
CA LEU A 38 37.99 -46.08 42.76
C LEU A 38 38.29 -46.09 41.26
N THR A 39 39.37 -46.75 40.83
CA THR A 39 39.75 -46.84 39.41
C THR A 39 38.73 -47.60 38.58
N VAL A 40 38.17 -48.70 39.10
CA VAL A 40 37.05 -49.41 38.43
C VAL A 40 35.82 -48.51 38.32
N LYS A 41 35.53 -47.71 39.34
CA LYS A 41 34.40 -46.76 39.32
C LYS A 41 34.63 -45.63 38.31
N THR A 42 35.82 -45.03 38.27
CA THR A 42 36.16 -43.98 37.29
C THR A 42 36.17 -44.54 35.87
N SER A 43 36.73 -45.72 35.63
CA SER A 43 36.70 -46.35 34.30
C SER A 43 35.28 -46.70 33.83
N ARG A 44 34.40 -47.14 34.74
CA ARG A 44 32.98 -47.34 34.40
C ARG A 44 32.27 -46.02 34.06
N PHE A 45 32.60 -44.95 34.78
CA PHE A 45 32.06 -43.61 34.50
C PHE A 45 32.57 -43.08 33.16
N GLU A 46 33.87 -43.20 32.88
CA GLU A 46 34.47 -42.81 31.59
C GLU A 46 33.86 -43.60 30.44
N TRP A 47 33.70 -44.92 30.58
CA TRP A 47 33.00 -45.73 29.57
C TRP A 47 31.58 -45.21 29.34
N ALA A 48 30.77 -45.07 30.40
CA ALA A 48 29.40 -44.61 30.28
C ALA A 48 29.32 -43.21 29.64
N GLN A 49 30.28 -42.33 29.93
CA GLN A 49 30.39 -41.01 29.33
C GLN A 49 30.75 -41.08 27.84
N GLU A 50 31.68 -41.95 27.45
CA GLU A 50 32.02 -42.16 26.04
C GLU A 50 30.87 -42.80 25.25
N GLU A 51 30.15 -43.75 25.85
CA GLU A 51 28.94 -44.33 25.25
C GLU A 51 27.84 -43.28 25.08
N ALA A 52 27.60 -42.44 26.09
CA ALA A 52 26.66 -41.33 25.99
C ALA A 52 27.07 -40.32 24.91
N ARG A 53 28.37 -40.00 24.80
CA ARG A 53 28.92 -39.15 23.72
C ARG A 53 28.72 -39.79 22.34
N ALA A 54 28.98 -41.08 22.20
CA ALA A 54 28.78 -41.81 20.95
C ALA A 54 27.29 -41.82 20.53
N ASN A 55 26.39 -42.09 21.47
CA ASN A 55 24.95 -42.06 21.25
C ASN A 55 24.45 -40.65 20.89
N ALA A 56 24.96 -39.61 21.56
CA ALA A 56 24.64 -38.22 21.23
C ALA A 56 25.15 -37.81 19.84
N ARG A 57 26.35 -38.26 19.45
CA ARG A 57 26.88 -38.05 18.09
C ARG A 57 26.02 -38.76 17.05
N LEU A 58 25.59 -39.99 17.31
CA LEU A 58 24.66 -40.71 16.45
C LEU A 58 23.33 -39.95 16.31
N GLY A 59 22.74 -39.51 17.42
CA GLY A 59 21.52 -38.70 17.42
C GLY A 59 21.68 -37.40 16.63
N LEU A 60 22.81 -36.71 16.77
CA LEU A 60 23.12 -35.51 15.98
C LEU A 60 23.24 -35.82 14.48
N MET A 61 23.93 -36.90 14.10
CA MET A 61 24.04 -37.31 12.71
C MET A 61 22.67 -37.64 12.09
N ILE A 62 21.81 -38.31 12.85
CA ILE A 62 20.43 -38.62 12.44
C ILE A 62 19.63 -37.32 12.31
N ALA A 63 19.68 -36.43 13.29
CA ALA A 63 19.00 -35.14 13.26
C ALA A 63 19.40 -34.30 12.03
N ILE A 64 20.69 -34.25 11.69
CA ILE A 64 21.19 -33.56 10.50
C ILE A 64 20.67 -34.24 9.23
N GLY A 65 20.67 -35.58 9.18
CA GLY A 65 20.14 -36.33 8.03
C GLY A 65 18.64 -36.11 7.81
N GLU A 66 17.84 -36.11 8.88
CA GLU A 66 16.41 -35.81 8.82
C GLU A 66 16.16 -34.35 8.43
N LEU A 67 16.94 -33.41 8.96
CA LEU A 67 16.89 -32.00 8.59
C LEU A 67 17.19 -31.78 7.10
N GLN A 68 18.26 -32.40 6.59
CA GLN A 68 18.64 -32.32 5.17
C GLN A 68 17.59 -32.96 4.26
N ARG A 69 16.94 -34.04 4.70
CA ARG A 69 15.88 -34.68 3.92
C ARG A 69 14.63 -33.81 3.84
N ASP A 70 14.16 -33.31 4.99
CA ASP A 70 12.84 -32.70 5.09
C ASP A 70 12.86 -31.18 4.84
N LEU A 71 13.95 -30.49 5.20
CA LEU A 71 14.15 -29.04 4.97
C LEU A 71 15.23 -28.72 3.91
N GLY A 72 15.77 -29.74 3.23
CA GLY A 72 16.73 -29.54 2.13
C GLY A 72 16.15 -28.88 0.88
N PRO A 73 14.96 -29.28 0.39
CA PRO A 73 14.33 -28.60 -0.75
C PRO A 73 13.89 -27.16 -0.43
N ASP A 74 14.08 -26.23 -1.38
CA ASP A 74 13.78 -24.79 -1.22
C ASP A 74 12.31 -24.48 -0.88
N GLN A 75 11.40 -25.38 -1.26
CA GLN A 75 9.95 -25.29 -1.07
C GLN A 75 9.50 -25.96 0.25
N ARG A 76 10.31 -25.82 1.30
CA ARG A 76 10.04 -26.35 2.63
C ARG A 76 10.07 -25.24 3.66
N ILE A 77 9.10 -25.30 4.57
CA ILE A 77 8.90 -24.27 5.58
C ILE A 77 8.97 -24.94 6.95
N ALA A 78 9.83 -24.42 7.81
CA ALA A 78 9.86 -24.76 9.22
C ALA A 78 8.76 -23.98 9.96
N VAL A 79 7.90 -24.70 10.68
CA VAL A 79 6.81 -24.13 11.48
C VAL A 79 6.93 -24.58 12.93
N SER A 80 6.59 -23.71 13.88
CA SER A 80 6.49 -24.10 15.28
C SER A 80 5.19 -24.89 15.51
N ALA A 81 5.22 -25.90 16.37
CA ALA A 81 4.03 -26.64 16.80
C ALA A 81 3.04 -25.75 17.58
N SER A 82 3.49 -24.61 18.09
CA SER A 82 2.61 -23.56 18.62
C SER A 82 1.58 -23.04 17.61
N LEU A 83 1.77 -23.26 16.30
CA LEU A 83 0.75 -22.96 15.27
C LEU A 83 -0.54 -23.78 15.47
N LEU A 84 -0.47 -24.88 16.22
CA LEU A 84 -1.61 -25.75 16.51
C LEU A 84 -2.45 -25.27 17.69
N ASP A 85 -2.14 -24.08 18.23
CA ASP A 85 -2.87 -23.47 19.33
C ASP A 85 -4.39 -23.46 19.05
N SER A 86 -5.14 -23.91 20.05
CA SER A 86 -6.60 -23.87 20.02
C SER A 86 -7.17 -22.45 20.14
N ASN A 87 -6.41 -21.51 20.73
CA ASN A 87 -6.84 -20.13 20.94
C ASN A 87 -5.70 -19.11 20.70
N PRO A 88 -5.46 -18.72 19.44
CA PRO A 88 -4.36 -17.83 19.08
C PRO A 88 -4.51 -16.38 19.60
N ASP A 89 -5.67 -16.01 20.15
CA ASP A 89 -5.91 -14.67 20.72
C ASP A 89 -5.32 -14.50 22.13
N THR A 90 -4.77 -15.57 22.70
CA THR A 90 -4.12 -15.55 24.01
C THR A 90 -2.61 -15.71 23.89
N LEU A 91 -1.86 -15.15 24.85
CA LEU A 91 -0.39 -15.26 24.87
C LEU A 91 0.09 -16.67 25.24
N ALA A 92 -0.76 -17.46 25.90
CA ALA A 92 -0.41 -18.82 26.31
C ALA A 92 -0.86 -19.80 25.23
N ILE A 93 0.02 -20.72 24.83
CA ILE A 93 -0.35 -21.77 23.89
C ILE A 93 -1.27 -22.77 24.59
N GLU A 94 -2.46 -22.99 24.05
CA GLU A 94 -3.48 -23.87 24.60
C GLU A 94 -3.72 -25.07 23.68
N GLY A 95 -3.97 -26.24 24.27
CA GLY A 95 -4.35 -27.45 23.52
C GLY A 95 -3.21 -28.16 22.78
N VAL A 96 -1.95 -27.72 22.92
CA VAL A 96 -0.78 -28.37 22.29
C VAL A 96 0.10 -29.02 23.36
N ASN A 97 0.30 -30.34 23.28
CA ASN A 97 1.11 -31.08 24.26
C ASN A 97 2.62 -30.80 24.14
N ASN A 98 3.11 -30.57 22.93
CA ASN A 98 4.54 -30.32 22.66
C ASN A 98 4.75 -29.05 21.81
N GLU A 99 4.44 -27.90 22.37
CA GLU A 99 4.45 -26.58 21.71
C GLU A 99 5.81 -26.18 21.08
N GLN A 100 6.93 -26.67 21.62
CA GLN A 100 8.29 -26.31 21.17
C GLN A 100 8.83 -27.21 20.04
N TRP A 101 8.05 -28.19 19.57
CA TRP A 101 8.45 -29.03 18.45
C TRP A 101 8.40 -28.27 17.14
N MET A 102 9.33 -28.57 16.22
CA MET A 102 9.36 -27.95 14.90
C MET A 102 8.79 -28.91 13.86
N GLY A 103 7.74 -28.46 13.19
CA GLY A 103 7.12 -29.14 12.06
C GLY A 103 7.68 -28.64 10.73
N VAL A 104 7.53 -29.48 9.71
CA VAL A 104 7.88 -29.17 8.32
C VAL A 104 6.63 -29.18 7.47
N VAL A 105 6.43 -28.15 6.65
CA VAL A 105 5.36 -28.09 5.64
C VAL A 105 5.95 -27.82 4.26
N SER A 106 5.25 -28.26 3.21
CA SER A 106 5.62 -28.02 1.82
C SER A 106 4.75 -26.91 1.23
N SER A 107 5.35 -26.00 0.46
CA SER A 107 4.62 -25.04 -0.36
C SER A 107 4.15 -25.61 -1.70
N ARG A 108 4.73 -26.73 -2.14
CA ARG A 108 4.28 -27.48 -3.32
C ARG A 108 2.85 -27.96 -3.12
N PHE A 109 1.99 -27.68 -4.10
CA PHE A 109 0.58 -28.08 -4.10
C PHE A 109 0.34 -29.17 -5.13
N ASP A 110 0.36 -30.43 -4.67
CA ASP A 110 0.34 -31.62 -5.54
C ASP A 110 -1.01 -31.86 -6.24
N GLN A 111 -2.08 -31.17 -5.80
CA GLN A 111 -3.39 -31.26 -6.45
C GLN A 111 -3.44 -30.48 -7.77
N ASN A 112 -2.46 -29.61 -8.03
CA ASN A 112 -2.34 -28.86 -9.27
C ASN A 112 -1.10 -29.33 -10.06
N GLN A 113 -1.25 -29.52 -11.37
CA GLN A 113 -0.18 -30.03 -12.24
C GLN A 113 1.04 -29.08 -12.28
N ASN A 114 0.81 -27.77 -12.17
CA ASN A 114 1.86 -26.76 -12.13
C ASN A 114 2.60 -26.69 -10.76
N GLY A 115 2.21 -27.52 -9.78
CA GLY A 115 2.81 -27.59 -8.45
C GLY A 115 2.55 -26.37 -7.55
N SER A 116 1.76 -25.41 -8.00
CA SER A 116 1.39 -24.17 -7.31
C SER A 116 -0.09 -24.22 -6.93
N PRO A 117 -0.49 -23.67 -5.76
CA PRO A 117 -1.91 -23.51 -5.44
C PRO A 117 -2.58 -22.43 -6.32
N PHE A 118 -1.80 -21.66 -7.08
CA PHE A 118 -2.31 -20.59 -7.91
C PHE A 118 -2.48 -21.01 -9.38
N THR A 119 -3.62 -20.67 -9.95
CA THR A 119 -3.98 -20.83 -11.37
C THR A 119 -4.48 -19.50 -11.92
N ARG A 120 -4.30 -19.26 -13.21
CA ARG A 120 -4.85 -18.08 -13.88
C ARG A 120 -5.82 -18.54 -14.96
N ASP A 121 -7.05 -18.05 -14.87
CA ASP A 121 -8.07 -18.17 -15.90
C ASP A 121 -8.76 -16.82 -16.01
N MET A 122 -8.59 -16.13 -17.14
CA MET A 122 -9.10 -14.77 -17.31
C MET A 122 -10.62 -14.71 -17.51
N ASP A 123 -11.23 -15.82 -17.94
CA ASP A 123 -12.68 -15.94 -18.11
C ASP A 123 -13.37 -16.39 -16.81
N ASP A 124 -12.60 -16.99 -15.89
CA ASP A 124 -13.05 -17.37 -14.54
C ASP A 124 -12.25 -16.61 -13.47
N GLY A 125 -12.46 -15.31 -13.33
CA GLY A 125 -12.01 -14.56 -12.15
C GLY A 125 -10.51 -14.27 -12.04
N GLY A 126 -9.71 -14.52 -13.07
CA GLY A 126 -8.30 -14.14 -13.16
C GLY A 126 -7.36 -15.07 -12.39
N LEU A 127 -6.46 -14.50 -11.58
CA LEU A 127 -5.55 -15.26 -10.73
C LEU A 127 -6.31 -15.74 -9.48
N GLN A 128 -6.41 -17.06 -9.30
CA GLN A 128 -7.13 -17.69 -8.20
C GLN A 128 -6.20 -18.51 -7.31
N ASP A 129 -6.62 -18.73 -6.06
CA ASP A 129 -6.00 -19.69 -5.14
C ASP A 129 -6.91 -20.91 -4.98
N ALA A 130 -6.48 -22.06 -5.50
CA ALA A 130 -7.22 -23.32 -5.48
C ALA A 130 -7.48 -23.86 -4.06
N ARG A 131 -6.83 -23.33 -3.02
CA ARG A 131 -7.09 -23.68 -1.63
C ARG A 131 -8.32 -22.95 -1.08
N ASN A 132 -8.71 -21.83 -1.70
CA ASN A 132 -9.84 -21.04 -1.24
C ASN A 132 -11.16 -21.83 -1.37
N GLY A 133 -12.07 -21.68 -0.41
CA GLY A 133 -13.33 -22.44 -0.37
C GLY A 133 -13.19 -23.94 -0.04
N THR A 134 -11.97 -24.43 0.24
CA THR A 134 -11.73 -25.82 0.64
C THR A 134 -11.53 -25.96 2.16
N ASN A 135 -11.50 -27.20 2.66
CA ASN A 135 -11.11 -27.50 4.04
C ASN A 135 -9.57 -27.45 4.26
N PHE A 136 -8.82 -26.75 3.40
CA PHE A 136 -7.38 -26.66 3.53
C PHE A 136 -6.99 -25.97 4.83
N ARG A 137 -6.25 -26.69 5.68
CA ARG A 137 -5.65 -26.15 6.91
C ARG A 137 -4.18 -26.48 6.89
N ILE A 138 -3.34 -25.45 7.01
CA ILE A 138 -1.88 -25.62 7.00
C ILE A 138 -1.40 -26.63 8.05
N ARG A 139 -2.08 -26.68 9.20
CA ARG A 139 -1.79 -27.61 10.29
C ARG A 139 -1.92 -29.09 9.88
N ASP A 140 -2.81 -29.40 8.96
CA ASP A 140 -3.04 -30.78 8.49
C ASP A 140 -1.99 -31.18 7.44
N GLN A 141 -1.20 -30.22 6.95
CA GLN A 141 -0.14 -30.39 5.94
C GLN A 141 1.25 -30.59 6.54
N VAL A 142 1.38 -30.70 7.87
CA VAL A 142 2.67 -31.02 8.52
C VAL A 142 3.10 -32.42 8.11
N THR A 143 4.23 -32.51 7.41
CA THR A 143 4.77 -33.76 6.86
C THR A 143 5.61 -34.52 7.89
N ASN A 144 6.31 -33.80 8.76
CA ASN A 144 7.12 -34.36 9.84
C ASN A 144 7.31 -33.37 10.99
N TYR A 145 7.49 -33.88 12.22
CA TYR A 145 8.09 -33.14 13.35
C TYR A 145 9.51 -33.62 13.58
N LEU A 146 10.48 -32.69 13.65
CA LEU A 146 11.89 -33.02 13.79
C LEU A 146 12.29 -33.38 15.24
N VAL A 147 11.89 -34.58 15.64
CA VAL A 147 12.16 -35.20 16.94
C VAL A 147 12.53 -36.68 16.81
N SER A 148 13.27 -37.19 17.78
CA SER A 148 13.60 -38.62 17.82
C SER A 148 12.37 -39.51 17.94
N GLY A 149 12.38 -40.61 17.18
CA GLY A 149 11.24 -41.51 17.01
C GLY A 149 10.27 -41.10 15.91
N ASN A 150 10.56 -40.04 15.14
CA ASN A 150 9.85 -39.67 13.90
C ASN A 150 10.77 -39.80 12.66
N GLU A 151 11.86 -40.55 12.77
CA GLU A 151 12.80 -40.75 11.67
C GLU A 151 12.11 -41.38 10.45
N GLY A 152 12.18 -40.72 9.30
CA GLY A 152 11.49 -41.16 8.08
C GLY A 152 10.22 -40.39 7.74
N GLY A 153 9.69 -39.57 8.66
CA GLY A 153 8.48 -38.79 8.47
C GLY A 153 7.19 -39.60 8.52
N ARG A 154 6.06 -38.91 8.39
CA ARG A 154 4.72 -39.50 8.53
C ARG A 154 4.45 -40.65 7.56
N ASP A 155 5.02 -40.60 6.36
CA ASP A 155 4.79 -41.63 5.33
C ASP A 155 5.45 -42.97 5.63
N LYS A 156 6.63 -42.97 6.27
CA LYS A 156 7.39 -44.19 6.59
C LYS A 156 7.00 -44.81 7.93
N MET A 157 6.37 -44.03 8.81
CA MET A 157 5.95 -44.48 10.14
C MET A 157 4.54 -45.10 10.08
N ARG A 158 4.48 -46.36 9.59
CA ARG A 158 3.26 -47.18 9.56
C ARG A 158 3.47 -48.50 10.30
N GLY A 159 2.41 -49.05 10.91
CA GLY A 159 2.44 -50.35 11.59
C GLY A 159 3.03 -50.29 13.01
N ALA A 160 4.08 -51.07 13.29
CA ALA A 160 4.65 -51.22 14.64
C ALA A 160 5.37 -49.95 15.18
N ARG A 161 5.67 -48.97 14.31
CA ARG A 161 6.17 -47.65 14.68
C ARG A 161 5.08 -46.63 14.45
N GLN A 162 4.63 -45.96 15.51
CA GLN A 162 3.60 -44.92 15.44
C GLN A 162 4.26 -43.55 15.30
N TYR A 163 3.76 -42.76 14.35
CA TYR A 163 4.15 -41.36 14.18
C TYR A 163 3.69 -40.54 15.38
N GLN A 164 4.59 -39.72 15.93
CA GLN A 164 4.31 -38.85 17.06
C GLN A 164 3.83 -37.49 16.56
N ASP A 165 2.65 -37.07 17.03
CA ASP A 165 2.06 -35.77 16.69
C ASP A 165 2.22 -34.78 17.85
N ALA A 166 2.72 -33.58 17.60
CA ALA A 166 2.95 -32.57 18.63
C ALA A 166 1.67 -32.19 19.40
N LEU A 167 0.49 -32.29 18.76
CA LEU A 167 -0.79 -31.96 19.38
C LEU A 167 -1.20 -32.97 20.45
N THR A 168 -1.10 -34.27 20.15
CA THR A 168 -1.71 -35.34 20.95
C THR A 168 -0.71 -36.19 21.72
N GLU A 169 0.55 -36.23 21.30
CA GLU A 169 1.55 -37.09 21.91
C GLU A 169 1.82 -36.67 23.36
N ASN A 170 1.61 -37.59 24.29
CA ASN A 170 1.92 -37.38 25.69
C ASN A 170 3.16 -38.19 26.07
N LEU A 171 4.21 -37.51 26.49
CA LEU A 171 5.50 -38.10 26.87
C LEU A 171 5.72 -38.00 28.38
N PRO A 172 5.14 -38.92 29.18
CA PRO A 172 5.39 -38.96 30.62
C PRO A 172 6.84 -39.35 30.90
N LEU A 173 7.41 -38.80 31.98
CA LEU A 173 8.75 -39.15 32.44
C LEU A 173 8.85 -40.66 32.73
N GLY A 174 9.78 -41.34 32.05
CA GLY A 174 9.95 -42.79 32.11
C GLY A 174 11.24 -43.25 31.43
N GLN A 175 11.43 -44.56 31.27
CA GLN A 175 12.67 -45.11 30.68
C GLN A 175 12.84 -44.77 29.20
N ASP A 176 11.75 -44.48 28.48
CA ASP A 176 11.73 -44.29 27.03
C ASP A 176 11.61 -42.83 26.59
N VAL A 177 11.70 -41.88 27.52
CA VAL A 177 11.59 -40.44 27.26
C VAL A 177 12.81 -39.73 27.82
N VAL A 178 13.34 -38.77 27.07
CA VAL A 178 14.46 -37.91 27.47
C VAL A 178 14.02 -36.45 27.44
N GLU A 179 14.34 -35.71 28.51
CA GLU A 179 14.22 -34.25 28.55
C GLU A 179 15.51 -33.63 27.97
N ILE A 180 15.45 -33.22 26.69
CA ILE A 180 16.59 -32.61 25.98
C ILE A 180 16.79 -31.16 26.44
N VAL A 181 15.70 -30.43 26.64
CA VAL A 181 15.70 -29.09 27.26
C VAL A 181 14.97 -29.19 28.59
N SER A 182 15.67 -28.84 29.67
CA SER A 182 15.20 -29.04 31.04
C SER A 182 15.78 -27.99 31.99
N ARG A 183 15.70 -28.27 33.30
CA ARG A 183 16.21 -27.41 34.39
C ARG A 183 17.67 -27.05 34.14
N GLY A 184 17.94 -25.76 33.90
CA GLY A 184 19.28 -25.21 33.62
C GLY A 184 19.41 -24.59 32.24
N SER A 185 18.55 -24.97 31.29
CA SER A 185 18.38 -24.28 29.99
C SER A 185 17.17 -23.36 29.99
N VAL A 186 16.10 -23.78 30.68
CA VAL A 186 14.84 -23.06 30.82
C VAL A 186 14.38 -23.06 32.27
N ARG A 187 13.51 -22.11 32.63
CA ARG A 187 12.96 -21.97 33.98
C ARG A 187 11.56 -22.59 34.11
N ASN A 188 10.68 -22.34 33.16
CA ASN A 188 9.30 -22.80 33.20
C ASN A 188 9.22 -24.27 32.76
N PRO A 189 8.57 -25.18 33.52
CA PRO A 189 8.35 -26.55 33.08
C PRO A 189 7.59 -26.71 31.75
N ARG A 190 6.82 -25.69 31.33
CA ARG A 190 6.14 -25.69 30.02
C ARG A 190 7.12 -25.60 28.85
N ASP A 191 8.26 -24.93 29.06
CA ASP A 191 9.32 -24.78 28.06
C ASP A 191 10.22 -26.03 27.95
N PHE A 192 9.92 -27.10 28.69
CA PHE A 192 10.72 -28.31 28.64
C PHE A 192 10.47 -29.04 27.33
N VAL A 193 11.55 -29.51 26.70
CA VAL A 193 11.45 -30.29 25.47
C VAL A 193 11.70 -31.76 25.79
N ARG A 194 10.64 -32.55 25.63
CA ARG A 194 10.64 -34.01 25.78
C ARG A 194 10.57 -34.68 24.42
N VAL A 195 11.33 -35.77 24.27
CA VAL A 195 11.33 -36.61 23.06
C VAL A 195 11.52 -38.08 23.44
N ARG A 196 11.14 -39.00 22.54
CA ARG A 196 11.36 -40.43 22.76
C ARG A 196 12.84 -40.80 22.62
N LYS A 197 13.29 -41.70 23.50
CA LYS A 197 14.60 -42.34 23.41
C LYS A 197 14.52 -43.51 22.42
N VAL A 198 15.22 -43.42 21.32
CA VAL A 198 15.30 -44.52 20.35
C VAL A 198 16.45 -45.43 20.74
N VAL A 199 16.12 -46.68 21.07
CA VAL A 199 17.10 -47.70 21.46
C VAL A 199 17.75 -48.27 20.21
N THR A 200 19.08 -48.32 20.20
CA THR A 200 19.85 -48.99 19.15
C THR A 200 20.02 -50.46 19.51
N GLU A 201 19.94 -51.33 18.53
CA GLU A 201 20.01 -52.77 18.72
C GLU A 201 21.30 -53.33 18.12
N LYS A 202 21.92 -54.30 18.80
CA LYS A 202 23.08 -55.02 18.26
C LYS A 202 22.80 -56.52 18.28
N LEU A 203 23.02 -57.16 17.13
CA LEU A 203 23.00 -58.62 17.01
C LEU A 203 24.20 -59.20 17.76
N ARG A 204 23.93 -60.08 18.71
CA ARG A 204 24.95 -60.87 19.42
C ARG A 204 24.67 -62.34 19.21
N LEU A 205 25.70 -63.10 18.81
CA LEU A 205 25.63 -64.55 18.89
C LEU A 205 25.71 -64.98 20.35
N THR A 206 24.71 -65.71 20.80
CA THR A 206 24.72 -66.40 22.08
C THR A 206 25.62 -67.65 21.99
N PRO A 207 26.13 -68.17 23.11
CA PRO A 207 27.04 -69.33 23.13
C PRO A 207 26.49 -70.61 22.47
N ASP A 208 25.17 -70.71 22.32
CA ASP A 208 24.40 -71.75 21.65
C ASP A 208 24.16 -71.51 20.14
N GLY A 209 24.80 -70.49 19.55
CA GLY A 209 24.76 -70.23 18.11
C GLY A 209 23.51 -69.49 17.61
N ARG A 210 22.63 -69.05 18.52
CA ARG A 210 21.45 -68.23 18.18
C ARG A 210 21.82 -66.75 18.15
N THR A 211 21.20 -65.99 17.27
CA THR A 211 21.31 -64.52 17.26
C THR A 211 20.26 -63.94 18.21
N GLU A 212 20.72 -63.33 19.30
CA GLU A 212 19.88 -62.54 20.22
C GLU A 212 20.10 -61.05 19.94
N ILE A 213 19.00 -60.32 19.81
CA ILE A 213 19.02 -58.86 19.68
C ILE A 213 19.07 -58.28 21.09
N ARG A 214 20.15 -57.56 21.43
CA ARG A 214 20.23 -56.83 22.70
C ARG A 214 20.25 -55.32 22.48
N PRO A 215 19.63 -54.54 23.40
CA PRO A 215 19.81 -53.09 23.47
C PRO A 215 21.30 -52.76 23.55
N ASN A 216 21.73 -51.83 22.71
CA ASN A 216 23.12 -51.38 22.56
C ASN A 216 23.14 -49.86 22.50
N GLY A 217 22.81 -49.22 23.62
CA GLY A 217 22.67 -47.77 23.73
C GLY A 217 21.33 -47.23 23.24
N GLY A 218 21.18 -45.92 23.28
CA GLY A 218 20.01 -45.23 22.75
C GLY A 218 20.29 -43.75 22.58
N TYR A 219 19.64 -43.15 21.59
CA TYR A 219 19.82 -41.74 21.23
C TYR A 219 18.48 -41.00 21.31
N ALA A 220 18.57 -39.68 21.45
CA ALA A 220 17.43 -38.78 21.45
C ALA A 220 17.89 -37.45 20.87
N TRP A 221 17.03 -36.79 20.10
CA TRP A 221 17.36 -35.53 19.44
C TRP A 221 16.10 -34.70 19.19
N TRP A 222 16.29 -33.39 19.08
CA TRP A 222 15.28 -32.40 18.75
C TRP A 222 15.93 -31.27 17.97
N VAL A 223 15.23 -30.74 16.98
CA VAL A 223 15.67 -29.57 16.21
C VAL A 223 14.66 -28.45 16.40
N GLN A 224 15.17 -27.24 16.65
CA GLN A 224 14.40 -26.00 16.63
C GLN A 224 14.93 -25.07 15.54
N SER A 225 14.07 -24.24 14.98
CA SER A 225 14.50 -23.18 14.09
C SER A 225 15.02 -21.96 14.85
N ASN A 226 16.11 -21.35 14.36
CA ASN A 226 16.62 -20.08 14.87
C ASN A 226 16.13 -18.87 14.07
N ASN A 227 15.56 -19.07 12.87
CA ASN A 227 15.07 -17.96 12.04
C ASN A 227 13.81 -17.28 12.60
N GLN A 228 13.12 -17.93 13.55
CA GLN A 228 11.94 -17.40 14.26
C GLN A 228 12.29 -16.70 15.58
N LYS A 229 13.58 -16.61 15.93
CA LYS A 229 14.06 -16.04 17.20
C LYS A 229 14.63 -14.64 16.97
N ALA A 230 14.51 -13.78 17.98
CA ALA A 230 15.16 -12.48 18.00
C ALA A 230 16.68 -12.64 17.95
N HIS A 231 17.31 -12.03 16.95
CA HIS A 231 18.76 -12.08 16.81
C HIS A 231 19.41 -11.09 17.78
N VAL A 232 20.24 -11.59 18.70
CA VAL A 232 20.85 -10.81 19.78
C VAL A 232 22.36 -10.63 19.67
N GLY A 233 22.97 -11.05 18.57
CA GLY A 233 24.42 -10.99 18.36
C GLY A 233 24.88 -10.21 17.13
N ARG A 234 23.97 -9.52 16.42
CA ARG A 234 24.29 -8.82 15.17
C ARG A 234 24.15 -7.32 15.38
N PRO A 235 25.24 -6.54 15.31
CA PRO A 235 25.15 -5.09 15.43
C PRO A 235 24.32 -4.50 14.29
N ASP A 236 23.55 -3.46 14.62
CA ASP A 236 23.05 -2.54 13.62
C ASP A 236 24.19 -1.64 13.10
N THR A 237 24.43 -1.68 11.79
CA THR A 237 25.47 -0.89 11.11
C THR A 237 25.26 0.63 11.27
N HIS A 238 24.03 1.06 11.52
CA HIS A 238 23.67 2.47 11.67
C HIS A 238 23.48 2.88 13.14
N ARG A 239 23.73 2.02 14.13
CA ARG A 239 23.50 2.31 15.58
C ARG A 239 24.10 3.62 16.05
N ASN A 240 25.29 3.97 15.57
CA ASN A 240 26.03 5.18 15.96
C ASN A 240 25.63 6.44 15.18
N SER A 241 24.79 6.30 14.14
CA SER A 241 24.23 7.43 13.42
C SER A 241 23.10 8.05 14.24
N ALA A 242 23.24 9.33 14.59
CA ALA A 242 22.14 10.10 15.17
C ALA A 242 21.02 10.24 14.13
N ILE A 243 19.77 10.11 14.58
CA ILE A 243 18.59 10.35 13.75
C ILE A 243 18.39 11.87 13.69
N ASP A 244 18.48 12.45 12.49
CA ASP A 244 18.26 13.88 12.25
C ASP A 244 17.08 14.05 11.29
N HIS A 245 16.01 14.64 11.81
CA HIS A 245 14.76 14.87 11.08
C HIS A 245 14.83 16.05 10.10
N ASN A 246 15.95 16.78 10.00
CA ASN A 246 16.10 17.90 9.07
C ASN A 246 16.80 17.50 7.78
N ASN A 247 17.81 16.63 7.87
CA ASN A 247 18.60 16.18 6.73
C ASN A 247 18.46 14.67 6.46
N GLY A 248 17.67 13.94 7.26
CA GLY A 248 17.40 12.52 7.04
C GLY A 248 18.53 11.57 7.44
N THR A 249 19.60 12.07 8.06
CA THR A 249 20.71 11.22 8.53
C THR A 249 20.21 10.25 9.59
N GLY A 250 20.62 8.97 9.50
CA GLY A 250 20.30 7.96 10.50
C GLY A 250 18.88 7.41 10.45
N MET A 251 18.02 7.85 9.53
CA MET A 251 16.65 7.34 9.37
C MET A 251 16.59 5.84 9.04
N GLN A 252 17.66 5.27 8.47
CA GLN A 252 17.77 3.83 8.22
C GLN A 252 17.59 3.00 9.50
N ARG A 253 17.94 3.54 10.67
CA ARG A 253 17.72 2.88 11.98
C ARG A 253 16.24 2.67 12.29
N MET A 254 15.38 3.58 11.82
CA MET A 254 13.93 3.49 12.05
C MET A 254 13.27 2.56 11.05
N LEU A 255 13.76 2.55 9.81
CA LEU A 255 13.15 1.80 8.71
C LEU A 255 13.64 0.36 8.63
N HIS A 256 14.93 0.10 8.94
CA HIS A 256 15.59 -1.20 8.76
C HIS A 256 16.58 -1.53 9.89
N PRO A 257 16.12 -1.62 11.15
CA PRO A 257 16.99 -2.08 12.23
C PRO A 257 17.45 -3.52 11.96
N GLN A 258 18.77 -3.75 12.00
CA GLN A 258 19.34 -5.10 11.83
C GLN A 258 19.47 -5.88 13.15
N ASP A 259 19.27 -5.19 14.27
CA ASP A 259 19.42 -5.72 15.61
C ASP A 259 18.08 -5.68 16.36
N ALA A 260 17.83 -6.69 17.19
CA ALA A 260 16.74 -6.64 18.15
C ALA A 260 17.16 -5.75 19.32
N GLU A 261 16.42 -4.66 19.53
CA GLU A 261 16.74 -3.70 20.57
C GLU A 261 16.71 -4.39 21.95
N PRO A 262 17.83 -4.41 22.70
CA PRO A 262 17.92 -5.25 23.89
C PRO A 262 16.94 -4.88 25.00
N PHE A 263 16.56 -3.60 25.07
CA PHE A 263 15.69 -3.07 26.11
C PHE A 263 14.25 -3.57 26.01
N VAL A 264 13.84 -4.10 24.85
CA VAL A 264 12.50 -4.70 24.69
C VAL A 264 12.45 -6.14 25.19
N ILE A 265 13.61 -6.78 25.41
CA ILE A 265 13.69 -8.16 25.91
C ILE A 265 13.82 -8.11 27.44
N GLU A 266 12.79 -8.57 28.13
CA GLU A 266 12.74 -8.54 29.58
C GLU A 266 13.89 -9.35 30.20
N GLY A 267 14.56 -8.73 31.17
CA GLY A 267 15.55 -9.39 32.00
C GLY A 267 16.95 -9.47 31.40
N ILE A 268 17.26 -8.85 30.25
CA ILE A 268 18.65 -8.79 29.73
C ILE A 268 19.23 -7.37 29.63
N ALA A 269 18.60 -6.36 30.21
CA ALA A 269 18.97 -4.95 30.01
C ALA A 269 20.40 -4.56 30.48
N GLN A 270 21.03 -5.32 31.37
CA GLN A 270 22.33 -4.95 31.92
C GLN A 270 23.49 -5.34 31.00
N GLY A 271 24.46 -4.42 30.82
CA GLY A 271 25.71 -4.68 30.10
C GLY A 271 25.61 -4.63 28.56
N GLN A 272 24.62 -3.91 28.04
CA GLN A 272 24.31 -3.83 26.59
C GLN A 272 25.24 -2.90 25.79
N ASP A 273 26.04 -2.07 26.45
CA ASP A 273 26.91 -1.06 25.81
C ASP A 273 27.96 -1.66 24.87
N ASN A 274 28.39 -2.91 25.09
CA ASN A 274 29.42 -3.59 24.29
C ASN A 274 28.94 -4.92 23.67
N ARG A 275 27.63 -5.13 23.58
CA ARG A 275 27.00 -6.37 23.13
C ARG A 275 27.58 -6.90 21.81
N ASP A 276 27.72 -6.00 20.86
CA ASP A 276 28.03 -6.26 19.44
C ASP A 276 29.38 -6.94 19.19
N THR A 277 30.33 -6.78 20.12
CA THR A 277 31.67 -7.36 20.01
C THR A 277 31.93 -8.47 21.01
N ARG A 278 31.01 -8.67 21.97
CA ARG A 278 31.24 -9.56 23.13
C ARG A 278 30.20 -10.68 23.26
N VAL A 279 29.03 -10.56 22.63
CA VAL A 279 27.97 -11.57 22.71
C VAL A 279 28.16 -12.62 21.63
N LEU A 280 28.77 -13.73 22.02
CA LEU A 280 28.91 -14.92 21.17
C LEU A 280 27.65 -15.80 21.23
N THR A 281 27.04 -15.91 22.42
CA THR A 281 25.84 -16.71 22.66
C THR A 281 24.92 -15.98 23.65
N PRO A 282 23.61 -16.27 23.66
CA PRO A 282 22.72 -15.78 24.72
C PRO A 282 23.23 -16.11 26.14
N LYS A 283 23.98 -17.20 26.31
CA LYS A 283 24.58 -17.57 27.60
C LYS A 283 25.63 -16.57 28.08
N THR A 284 26.22 -15.76 27.21
CA THR A 284 27.18 -14.72 27.63
C THR A 284 26.52 -13.71 28.59
N PHE A 285 25.22 -13.45 28.44
CA PHE A 285 24.49 -12.55 29.34
C PHE A 285 24.40 -13.09 30.78
N THR A 286 24.43 -14.41 30.97
CA THR A 286 24.32 -15.02 32.32
C THR A 286 25.53 -14.75 33.21
N ILE A 287 26.65 -14.35 32.62
CA ILE A 287 27.89 -14.00 33.31
C ILE A 287 27.80 -12.59 33.92
N ILE A 288 26.99 -11.71 33.34
CA ILE A 288 26.91 -10.28 33.70
C ILE A 288 26.18 -10.11 35.03
N SER A 289 25.02 -10.74 35.18
CA SER A 289 24.22 -10.64 36.39
C SER A 289 23.22 -11.77 36.54
N GLU A 290 22.74 -11.95 37.77
CA GLU A 290 21.72 -12.95 38.09
C GLU A 290 20.36 -12.62 37.43
N SER A 291 20.03 -11.33 37.29
CA SER A 291 18.84 -10.91 36.54
C SER A 291 18.94 -11.33 35.07
N ASN A 292 20.10 -11.12 34.44
CA ASN A 292 20.38 -11.56 33.08
C ASN A 292 20.33 -13.09 32.96
N ARG A 293 20.81 -13.82 33.96
CA ARG A 293 20.66 -15.28 34.00
C ARG A 293 19.20 -15.70 33.96
N ILE A 294 18.35 -15.08 34.76
CA ILE A 294 16.90 -15.35 34.77
C ILE A 294 16.26 -14.96 33.43
N GLY A 295 16.61 -13.80 32.87
CA GLY A 295 16.13 -13.34 31.56
C GLY A 295 16.47 -14.31 30.43
N VAL A 296 17.71 -14.82 30.37
CA VAL A 296 18.12 -15.82 29.36
C VAL A 296 17.34 -17.13 29.50
N LEU A 297 17.11 -17.59 30.74
CA LEU A 297 16.34 -18.82 30.99
C LEU A 297 14.86 -18.68 30.61
N ASN A 298 14.27 -17.50 30.79
CA ASN A 298 12.89 -17.21 30.42
C ASN A 298 12.72 -17.04 28.90
N ASN A 299 13.76 -16.57 28.19
CA ASN A 299 13.69 -16.25 26.76
C ASN A 299 14.41 -17.27 25.87
N PHE A 300 14.80 -18.44 26.37
CA PHE A 300 15.62 -19.42 25.65
C PHE A 300 15.09 -19.77 24.24
N HIS A 301 13.77 -19.92 24.09
CA HIS A 301 13.13 -20.20 22.81
C HIS A 301 12.88 -18.97 21.93
N ALA A 302 13.06 -17.76 22.48
CA ALA A 302 12.78 -16.48 21.81
C ALA A 302 14.04 -15.74 21.32
N MET A 303 15.24 -16.08 21.81
CA MET A 303 16.49 -15.40 21.43
C MET A 303 17.54 -16.32 20.82
N THR A 304 18.34 -15.80 19.89
CA THR A 304 19.49 -16.49 19.29
C THR A 304 20.61 -15.51 18.96
N SER A 305 21.86 -15.95 19.00
CA SER A 305 22.99 -15.22 18.40
C SER A 305 23.41 -15.80 17.04
N PHE A 306 22.69 -16.83 16.57
CA PHE A 306 22.98 -17.56 15.35
C PHE A 306 21.70 -17.67 14.52
N SER A 307 21.50 -16.74 13.58
CA SER A 307 20.47 -16.84 12.55
C SER A 307 21.06 -16.46 11.20
N SER A 308 21.31 -17.48 10.38
CA SER A 308 21.70 -17.33 8.99
C SER A 308 20.79 -18.23 8.16
N SER A 309 20.24 -17.69 7.09
CA SER A 309 19.42 -18.44 6.15
C SER A 309 19.82 -18.08 4.72
N VAL A 310 19.57 -19.00 3.81
CA VAL A 310 19.59 -18.71 2.38
C VAL A 310 18.27 -18.02 2.03
N ILE A 311 18.33 -16.98 1.21
CA ILE A 311 17.13 -16.26 0.78
C ILE A 311 16.49 -17.06 -0.38
N CYS A 312 15.66 -18.04 -0.03
CA CYS A 312 14.96 -18.86 -1.00
C CYS A 312 13.58 -18.27 -1.38
N ASN A 313 13.18 -18.50 -2.63
CA ASN A 313 11.81 -18.34 -3.08
C ASN A 313 11.04 -19.59 -2.68
N VAL A 314 10.36 -19.53 -1.54
CA VAL A 314 9.61 -20.66 -1.00
C VAL A 314 8.40 -21.01 -1.89
N ARG A 315 7.84 -20.06 -2.65
CA ARG A 315 6.68 -20.33 -3.52
C ARG A 315 7.08 -21.27 -4.65
N ASP A 316 8.14 -20.93 -5.38
CA ASP A 316 8.49 -21.61 -6.65
C ASP A 316 9.80 -22.42 -6.59
N GLY A 317 10.52 -22.32 -5.49
CA GLY A 317 11.86 -22.87 -5.33
C GLY A 317 12.96 -21.94 -5.88
N GLY A 318 14.21 -22.26 -5.60
CA GLY A 318 15.37 -21.45 -5.99
C GLY A 318 15.63 -20.26 -5.05
N LEU A 319 16.57 -19.40 -5.45
CA LEU A 319 16.96 -18.20 -4.72
C LEU A 319 16.06 -17.01 -5.10
N LYS A 320 15.80 -16.12 -4.14
CA LYS A 320 15.22 -14.82 -4.48
C LYS A 320 16.25 -13.98 -5.25
N LYS A 321 15.74 -13.15 -6.15
CA LYS A 321 16.54 -12.21 -6.95
C LYS A 321 16.80 -10.93 -6.15
N ASN A 322 18.03 -10.42 -6.25
CA ASN A 322 18.39 -9.16 -5.63
C ASN A 322 17.87 -7.99 -6.48
N LEU A 323 16.71 -7.43 -6.11
CA LEU A 323 16.12 -6.31 -6.84
C LEU A 323 16.95 -5.02 -6.68
N SER A 324 17.75 -4.87 -5.62
CA SER A 324 18.66 -3.73 -5.46
C SER A 324 19.69 -3.66 -6.59
N ALA A 325 20.10 -4.80 -7.16
CA ALA A 325 21.01 -4.84 -8.30
C ALA A 325 20.37 -4.27 -9.57
N PHE A 326 19.05 -4.40 -9.73
CA PHE A 326 18.31 -3.77 -10.81
C PHE A 326 18.09 -2.27 -10.53
N LEU A 327 17.68 -1.92 -9.32
CA LEU A 327 17.29 -0.54 -8.97
C LEU A 327 18.45 0.45 -8.85
N HIS A 328 19.64 0.00 -8.47
CA HIS A 328 20.79 0.89 -8.23
C HIS A 328 21.86 0.85 -9.32
N ASN A 329 21.76 -0.04 -10.30
CA ASN A 329 22.68 -0.04 -11.44
C ASN A 329 22.06 0.63 -12.66
N SER A 330 22.89 0.92 -13.64
CA SER A 330 22.46 1.47 -14.93
C SER A 330 23.38 0.98 -16.04
N ASP A 331 22.81 0.58 -17.18
CA ASP A 331 23.56 0.24 -18.38
C ASP A 331 23.43 1.41 -19.36
N ASN A 332 24.51 2.19 -19.54
CA ASN A 332 24.52 3.39 -20.39
C ASN A 332 23.40 4.40 -20.09
N GLY A 333 23.03 4.56 -18.81
CA GLY A 333 21.96 5.46 -18.37
C GLY A 333 20.54 4.93 -18.59
N GLN A 334 20.38 3.63 -18.85
CA GLN A 334 19.09 2.94 -18.93
C GLN A 334 18.98 1.89 -17.80
N ALA A 335 17.76 1.42 -17.56
CA ALA A 335 17.51 0.31 -16.64
C ALA A 335 18.31 -0.94 -17.07
N PRO A 336 19.05 -1.58 -16.14
CA PRO A 336 19.84 -2.78 -16.43
C PRO A 336 18.93 -4.00 -16.59
N GLU A 337 19.48 -5.11 -17.09
CA GLU A 337 18.79 -6.41 -17.12
C GLU A 337 19.42 -7.37 -16.10
N ILE A 338 18.60 -8.06 -15.31
CA ILE A 338 19.04 -9.26 -14.58
C ILE A 338 18.93 -10.42 -15.57
N ARG A 339 20.06 -10.99 -15.98
CA ARG A 339 20.08 -12.06 -17.00
C ARG A 339 19.53 -13.38 -16.46
N ASP A 340 18.96 -14.15 -17.37
CA ASP A 340 18.59 -15.55 -17.13
C ASP A 340 19.81 -16.39 -16.71
N LEU A 341 19.55 -17.40 -15.87
CA LEU A 341 20.51 -18.46 -15.54
C LEU A 341 20.38 -19.63 -16.53
N ASN A 342 21.34 -20.56 -16.50
CA ASN A 342 21.58 -21.57 -17.55
C ASN A 342 20.41 -22.55 -17.86
N ASP A 343 19.36 -22.63 -17.04
CA ASP A 343 18.21 -23.53 -17.27
C ASP A 343 16.91 -22.72 -17.40
N PRO A 344 16.43 -22.45 -18.63
CA PRO A 344 15.25 -21.63 -18.86
C PRO A 344 13.92 -22.36 -18.55
N SER A 345 13.96 -23.65 -18.17
CA SER A 345 12.74 -24.45 -17.93
C SER A 345 12.10 -24.20 -16.56
N ARG A 346 12.74 -23.40 -15.70
CA ARG A 346 12.28 -23.12 -14.33
C ARG A 346 12.10 -21.62 -14.10
N SER A 347 11.01 -21.25 -13.44
CA SER A 347 10.68 -19.85 -13.13
C SER A 347 11.76 -19.16 -12.28
N CYS A 348 12.44 -19.91 -11.42
CA CYS A 348 13.50 -19.40 -10.54
C CYS A 348 14.80 -18.99 -11.27
N TYR A 349 14.95 -19.36 -12.54
CA TYR A 349 16.12 -19.03 -13.36
C TYR A 349 15.84 -17.96 -14.41
N ILE A 350 14.58 -17.56 -14.59
CA ILE A 350 14.22 -16.40 -15.41
C ILE A 350 14.76 -15.14 -14.74
N GLY A 351 15.34 -14.25 -15.51
CA GLY A 351 15.86 -12.95 -15.10
C GLY A 351 14.77 -11.90 -14.86
N VAL A 352 15.12 -10.63 -15.09
CA VAL A 352 14.21 -9.48 -15.13
C VAL A 352 14.70 -8.50 -16.18
N SER A 353 13.82 -8.14 -17.10
CA SER A 353 14.00 -7.10 -18.09
C SER A 353 13.20 -5.83 -17.75
N PRO A 354 13.64 -4.63 -18.18
CA PRO A 354 12.89 -3.39 -17.95
C PRO A 354 11.44 -3.41 -18.49
N ASN A 355 11.20 -4.15 -19.57
CA ASN A 355 9.89 -4.27 -20.22
C ASN A 355 8.99 -5.34 -19.58
N ASP A 356 9.47 -6.12 -18.61
CA ASP A 356 8.65 -7.11 -17.93
C ASP A 356 7.51 -6.42 -17.17
N PHE A 357 6.35 -7.07 -17.11
CA PHE A 357 5.16 -6.55 -16.45
C PHE A 357 5.18 -6.79 -14.94
N LEU A 358 4.62 -5.84 -14.19
CA LEU A 358 4.41 -5.96 -12.74
C LEU A 358 3.06 -6.62 -12.40
N ILE A 359 2.10 -6.63 -13.30
CA ILE A 359 0.79 -7.31 -13.16
C ILE A 359 0.63 -8.38 -14.23
N GLY A 360 -0.14 -9.44 -13.94
CA GLY A 360 -0.21 -10.59 -14.84
C GLY A 360 1.12 -11.34 -14.89
N PRO A 361 1.31 -12.29 -15.82
CA PRO A 361 2.60 -12.92 -16.05
C PRO A 361 3.64 -11.87 -16.51
N PRO A 362 4.84 -11.78 -15.90
CA PRO A 362 5.83 -10.77 -16.26
C PRO A 362 6.26 -10.77 -17.73
N ASN A 363 6.37 -11.96 -18.34
CA ASN A 363 6.70 -12.14 -19.75
C ASN A 363 6.20 -13.49 -20.28
N GLU A 364 6.30 -13.68 -21.60
CA GLU A 364 5.85 -14.88 -22.31
C GLU A 364 6.47 -16.18 -21.77
N ARG A 365 7.75 -16.14 -21.39
CA ARG A 365 8.46 -17.31 -20.85
C ARG A 365 7.89 -17.72 -19.49
N TYR A 366 7.66 -16.75 -18.60
CA TYR A 366 7.06 -16.99 -17.30
C TYR A 366 5.63 -17.55 -17.44
N ALA A 367 4.85 -17.02 -18.38
CA ALA A 367 3.51 -17.52 -18.70
C ALA A 367 3.54 -18.99 -19.15
N ALA A 368 4.44 -19.33 -20.08
CA ALA A 368 4.59 -20.69 -20.60
C ALA A 368 4.93 -21.74 -19.51
N ILE A 369 5.78 -21.40 -18.54
CA ILE A 369 6.11 -22.29 -17.40
C ILE A 369 4.89 -22.57 -16.52
N ARG A 370 3.91 -21.65 -16.50
CA ARG A 370 2.69 -21.76 -15.70
C ARG A 370 1.50 -22.32 -16.46
N ASP A 371 1.72 -22.79 -17.69
CA ASP A 371 0.65 -23.25 -18.60
C ASP A 371 -0.39 -22.14 -18.87
N VAL A 372 0.09 -20.91 -19.05
CA VAL A 372 -0.72 -19.72 -19.36
C VAL A 372 -0.31 -19.19 -20.74
N ASP A 373 -1.27 -18.96 -21.63
CA ASP A 373 -1.01 -18.22 -22.87
C ASP A 373 -0.82 -16.73 -22.53
N PHE A 374 0.36 -16.21 -22.84
CA PHE A 374 0.70 -14.82 -22.57
C PHE A 374 -0.29 -13.87 -23.25
N ASN A 375 -0.69 -14.13 -24.49
CA ASN A 375 -1.54 -13.24 -25.29
C ASN A 375 -2.99 -13.16 -24.76
N ASP A 376 -3.42 -14.18 -24.02
CA ASP A 376 -4.75 -14.25 -23.41
C ASP A 376 -4.80 -13.72 -21.97
N THR A 377 -3.71 -13.12 -21.47
CA THR A 377 -3.65 -12.57 -20.10
C THR A 377 -4.45 -11.27 -19.92
N GLN A 378 -4.94 -10.67 -21.00
CA GLN A 378 -5.89 -9.55 -21.04
C GLN A 378 -5.61 -8.41 -20.02
N LEU A 379 -4.35 -8.16 -19.70
CA LEU A 379 -3.87 -7.07 -18.83
C LEU A 379 -2.69 -6.33 -19.45
N GLN A 380 -2.15 -6.87 -20.55
CA GLN A 380 -0.85 -6.49 -21.11
C GLN A 380 -0.75 -5.01 -21.45
N ASP A 381 -1.77 -4.43 -22.11
CA ASP A 381 -1.67 -3.05 -22.58
C ASP A 381 -1.56 -2.07 -21.42
N ILE A 382 -2.18 -2.38 -20.28
CA ILE A 382 -2.25 -1.48 -19.11
C ILE A 382 -1.25 -1.85 -18.01
N ALA A 383 -0.44 -2.88 -18.21
CA ALA A 383 0.48 -3.36 -17.20
C ALA A 383 1.65 -2.37 -17.01
N PRO A 384 1.91 -1.89 -15.78
CA PRO A 384 3.13 -1.13 -15.50
C PRO A 384 4.34 -2.05 -15.60
N THR A 385 5.49 -1.50 -16.03
CA THR A 385 6.70 -2.28 -16.30
C THR A 385 7.72 -2.18 -15.16
N PHE A 386 8.68 -3.10 -15.10
CA PHE A 386 9.79 -3.04 -14.14
C PHE A 386 10.65 -1.78 -14.28
N GLU A 387 10.75 -1.21 -15.49
CA GLU A 387 11.41 0.09 -15.73
C GLU A 387 10.85 1.21 -14.83
N LEU A 388 9.56 1.16 -14.50
CA LEU A 388 8.93 2.11 -13.58
C LEU A 388 9.56 2.07 -12.18
N LEU A 389 9.88 0.87 -11.68
CA LEU A 389 10.56 0.70 -10.38
C LEU A 389 11.95 1.32 -10.40
N TRP A 390 12.70 1.11 -11.48
CA TRP A 390 14.04 1.66 -11.66
C TRP A 390 14.02 3.19 -11.73
N ASN A 391 13.11 3.74 -12.54
CA ASN A 391 12.91 5.18 -12.60
C ASN A 391 12.58 5.73 -11.21
N TRP A 392 11.76 5.02 -10.42
CA TRP A 392 11.34 5.48 -9.09
C TRP A 392 12.52 5.51 -8.13
N ALA A 393 13.34 4.46 -8.13
CA ALA A 393 14.59 4.41 -7.36
C ALA A 393 15.54 5.57 -7.69
N ASN A 394 15.64 5.92 -8.97
CA ASN A 394 16.52 6.99 -9.44
C ASN A 394 16.10 8.40 -9.00
N LEU A 395 14.87 8.58 -8.51
CA LEU A 395 14.46 9.84 -7.89
C LEU A 395 15.36 10.20 -6.69
N ALA A 396 15.92 9.22 -5.99
CA ALA A 396 16.86 9.44 -4.90
C ALA A 396 18.15 10.17 -5.34
N ASN A 397 18.50 10.16 -6.63
CA ASN A 397 19.63 10.93 -7.14
C ASN A 397 19.31 12.43 -7.23
N GLU A 398 18.03 12.77 -7.38
CA GLU A 398 17.51 14.12 -7.59
C GLU A 398 17.00 14.78 -6.32
N PHE A 399 16.37 14.00 -5.42
CA PHE A 399 15.79 14.52 -4.19
C PHE A 399 16.67 14.22 -2.97
N SER A 400 16.71 15.17 -2.05
CA SER A 400 17.37 15.03 -0.75
C SER A 400 16.39 15.47 0.34
N PHE A 401 16.50 14.85 1.51
CA PHE A 401 15.61 15.12 2.62
C PHE A 401 15.67 16.59 3.06
N GLY A 402 14.52 17.26 3.20
CA GLY A 402 14.43 18.64 3.67
C GLY A 402 14.84 19.73 2.66
N TYR A 403 15.23 19.39 1.43
CA TYR A 403 15.63 20.36 0.39
C TYR A 403 14.55 20.58 -0.68
N ALA A 404 14.60 21.75 -1.31
CA ALA A 404 13.73 22.14 -2.43
C ALA A 404 13.87 21.15 -3.60
N SER A 405 12.73 20.72 -4.14
CA SER A 405 12.65 19.64 -5.13
C SER A 405 12.76 20.14 -6.58
N THR A 406 13.02 19.22 -7.51
CA THR A 406 13.01 19.42 -8.96
C THR A 406 11.59 19.33 -9.55
N GLY A 407 10.77 20.37 -9.36
CA GLY A 407 9.56 20.64 -10.18
C GLY A 407 8.48 19.52 -10.24
N ILE A 408 7.52 19.66 -11.17
CA ILE A 408 6.56 18.60 -11.49
C ILE A 408 7.15 17.61 -12.51
N ARG A 409 6.61 16.39 -12.54
CA ARG A 409 6.84 15.41 -13.62
C ARG A 409 5.52 15.12 -14.32
N GLU A 410 5.44 15.52 -15.59
CA GLU A 410 4.29 15.27 -16.45
C GLU A 410 4.15 13.78 -16.79
N GLN A 411 2.92 13.35 -17.02
CA GLN A 411 2.57 12.01 -17.50
C GLN A 411 3.05 11.73 -18.92
N LYS A 412 3.23 10.45 -19.24
CA LYS A 412 3.47 9.95 -20.61
C LYS A 412 2.33 10.41 -21.53
N ILE A 413 2.64 10.98 -22.68
CA ILE A 413 1.64 11.49 -23.64
C ILE A 413 1.34 10.43 -24.70
N TRP A 414 0.06 10.18 -24.98
CA TRP A 414 -0.35 9.30 -26.08
C TRP A 414 -0.46 10.10 -27.38
N ARG A 415 0.51 9.90 -28.29
CA ARG A 415 0.47 10.45 -29.64
C ARG A 415 -0.41 9.57 -30.53
N GLY A 416 -1.50 10.12 -31.08
CA GLY A 416 -2.42 9.38 -31.93
C GLY A 416 -3.37 8.45 -31.14
N ALA A 417 -3.80 8.87 -29.95
CA ALA A 417 -4.84 8.17 -29.21
C ALA A 417 -6.10 7.97 -30.07
N PRO A 418 -6.79 6.81 -29.95
CA PRO A 418 -8.02 6.58 -30.69
C PRO A 418 -9.07 7.65 -30.32
N SER A 419 -9.85 8.08 -31.31
CA SER A 419 -10.87 9.11 -31.14
C SER A 419 -12.13 8.73 -31.91
N ARG A 420 -13.28 9.21 -31.44
CA ARG A 420 -14.57 9.04 -32.10
C ARG A 420 -14.53 9.55 -33.55
N ASN A 421 -15.02 8.74 -34.49
CA ASN A 421 -15.37 9.10 -35.88
C ASN A 421 -14.42 10.11 -36.57
N GLY A 422 -13.11 9.82 -36.63
CA GLY A 422 -12.20 10.51 -37.56
C GLY A 422 -11.92 11.99 -37.30
N GLY A 423 -12.05 12.49 -36.06
CA GLY A 423 -11.49 13.80 -35.68
C GLY A 423 -12.12 14.54 -34.50
N ALA A 424 -13.33 14.18 -34.08
CA ALA A 424 -13.91 14.71 -32.83
C ALA A 424 -13.51 13.78 -31.67
N ASN A 425 -12.61 14.21 -30.79
CA ASN A 425 -12.27 13.41 -29.61
C ASN A 425 -13.37 13.54 -28.52
N VAL A 426 -13.37 12.63 -27.55
CA VAL A 426 -14.31 12.60 -26.42
C VAL A 426 -14.29 13.85 -25.52
N TYR A 427 -13.28 14.67 -25.71
CA TYR A 427 -13.05 15.92 -24.99
C TYR A 427 -13.60 17.12 -25.76
N ASP A 428 -14.52 16.91 -26.70
CA ASP A 428 -15.05 17.92 -27.63
C ASP A 428 -13.95 18.67 -28.41
N GLN A 429 -12.86 18.00 -28.78
CA GLN A 429 -11.63 18.56 -29.37
C GLN A 429 -10.76 19.40 -28.42
N GLU A 430 -11.05 19.43 -27.11
CA GLU A 430 -10.29 20.21 -26.11
C GLU A 430 -8.99 19.53 -25.64
N ASN A 431 -8.81 18.23 -25.91
CA ASN A 431 -7.59 17.51 -25.53
C ASN A 431 -6.99 16.68 -26.67
N LEU A 432 -5.98 17.23 -27.33
CA LEU A 432 -5.24 16.55 -28.40
C LEU A 432 -4.00 15.80 -27.88
N ARG A 433 -3.66 15.93 -26.59
CA ARG A 433 -2.50 15.30 -25.96
C ARG A 433 -2.89 14.61 -24.64
N PRO A 434 -3.71 13.55 -24.70
CA PRO A 434 -4.09 12.78 -23.52
C PRO A 434 -2.91 12.02 -22.93
N ALA A 435 -3.05 11.60 -21.67
CA ALA A 435 -2.11 10.71 -20.99
C ALA A 435 -2.14 9.31 -21.63
N ASP A 436 -1.01 8.62 -21.75
CA ASP A 436 -0.97 7.23 -22.19
C ASP A 436 -1.08 6.30 -20.97
N PRO A 437 -2.22 5.61 -20.77
CA PRO A 437 -2.37 4.67 -19.65
C PRO A 437 -1.67 3.33 -19.91
N ARG A 438 -1.01 3.16 -21.07
CA ARG A 438 -0.43 1.89 -21.48
C ARG A 438 1.04 1.77 -21.15
N ASN A 439 1.47 0.56 -20.75
CA ASN A 439 2.87 0.23 -20.46
C ASN A 439 3.56 1.34 -19.67
N LEU A 440 3.07 1.59 -18.45
CA LEU A 440 3.59 2.64 -17.58
C LEU A 440 5.03 2.31 -17.20
N SER A 441 5.97 3.09 -17.72
CA SER A 441 7.39 3.02 -17.38
C SER A 441 7.93 4.32 -16.76
N THR A 442 7.19 5.44 -16.88
CA THR A 442 7.60 6.77 -16.41
C THR A 442 6.81 7.21 -15.18
N ILE A 443 7.42 8.05 -14.35
CA ILE A 443 6.80 8.55 -13.11
C ILE A 443 6.10 9.87 -13.35
N LYS A 444 4.89 9.97 -12.81
CA LYS A 444 4.11 11.20 -12.70
C LYS A 444 4.24 11.79 -11.29
N ILE A 445 4.57 13.08 -11.20
CA ILE A 445 4.57 13.86 -9.95
C ILE A 445 3.82 15.17 -10.23
N THR A 446 2.55 15.21 -9.87
CA THR A 446 1.66 16.36 -10.11
C THR A 446 0.87 16.69 -8.85
N PRO A 447 0.38 17.94 -8.69
CA PRO A 447 -0.55 18.25 -7.61
C PRO A 447 -1.89 17.52 -7.81
N VAL A 448 -2.63 17.33 -6.72
CA VAL A 448 -3.99 16.78 -6.73
C VAL A 448 -5.00 17.92 -6.62
N ILE A 449 -6.04 17.92 -7.46
CA ILE A 449 -7.15 18.86 -7.34
C ILE A 449 -8.04 18.39 -6.19
N VAL A 450 -8.12 19.15 -5.11
CA VAL A 450 -8.98 18.80 -3.96
C VAL A 450 -10.37 19.40 -4.09
N GLU A 451 -10.49 20.55 -4.76
CA GLU A 451 -11.76 21.17 -5.11
C GLU A 451 -11.62 21.99 -6.39
N ALA A 452 -12.69 22.00 -7.19
CA ALA A 452 -12.85 22.85 -8.35
C ALA A 452 -14.32 23.27 -8.42
N CYS A 453 -14.59 24.45 -7.87
CA CYS A 453 -15.94 24.98 -7.70
C CYS A 453 -16.02 26.45 -8.09
N VAL A 454 -17.24 26.91 -8.35
CA VAL A 454 -17.58 28.32 -8.53
C VAL A 454 -18.78 28.64 -7.67
N TYR A 455 -18.76 29.77 -6.97
CA TYR A 455 -19.97 30.40 -6.44
C TYR A 455 -20.41 31.51 -7.38
N TYR A 456 -21.68 31.92 -7.29
CA TYR A 456 -22.13 33.08 -8.04
C TYR A 456 -23.12 33.96 -7.28
N ASN A 457 -23.02 35.27 -7.53
CA ASN A 457 -24.04 36.26 -7.20
C ASN A 457 -24.62 36.84 -8.47
N LEU A 458 -25.84 37.37 -8.37
CA LEU A 458 -26.46 38.17 -9.41
C LEU A 458 -26.51 39.63 -8.96
N ALA A 459 -26.22 40.52 -9.90
CA ALA A 459 -26.35 41.95 -9.71
C ALA A 459 -27.09 42.56 -10.91
N THR A 460 -27.68 43.73 -10.74
CA THR A 460 -28.41 44.43 -11.80
C THR A 460 -28.11 45.92 -11.75
N TYR A 461 -27.99 46.57 -12.91
CA TYR A 461 -27.84 48.03 -13.02
C TYR A 461 -28.73 48.62 -14.11
N PRO A 462 -29.16 49.88 -13.95
CA PRO A 462 -29.97 50.55 -14.95
C PRO A 462 -29.17 50.92 -16.20
N ARG A 463 -29.82 50.85 -17.35
CA ARG A 463 -29.31 51.26 -18.66
C ARG A 463 -30.37 52.06 -19.41
N GLY A 464 -30.01 53.24 -19.87
CA GLY A 464 -30.97 54.20 -20.42
C GLY A 464 -31.58 55.10 -19.34
N THR A 465 -32.57 55.91 -19.70
CA THR A 465 -33.19 56.91 -18.82
C THR A 465 -34.69 56.98 -19.05
N GLY A 466 -35.48 57.26 -18.00
CA GLY A 466 -36.92 57.50 -18.14
C GLY A 466 -37.73 56.23 -18.46
N SER A 467 -38.71 56.34 -19.34
CA SER A 467 -39.61 55.22 -19.71
C SER A 467 -38.96 54.11 -20.54
N GLU A 468 -37.79 54.38 -21.13
CA GLU A 468 -36.99 53.42 -21.92
C GLU A 468 -35.91 52.73 -21.07
N GLN A 469 -35.87 53.02 -19.76
CA GLN A 469 -34.86 52.45 -18.87
C GLN A 469 -35.07 50.94 -18.72
N GLN A 470 -34.07 50.18 -19.16
CA GLN A 470 -33.99 48.74 -18.96
C GLN A 470 -32.89 48.42 -17.94
N ASN A 471 -32.82 47.17 -17.49
CA ASN A 471 -31.88 46.74 -16.46
C ASN A 471 -30.99 45.61 -16.98
N ALA A 472 -29.67 45.83 -16.96
CA ALA A 472 -28.71 44.81 -17.33
C ALA A 472 -28.48 43.87 -16.14
N LEU A 473 -28.49 42.56 -16.40
CA LEU A 473 -28.11 41.56 -15.40
C LEU A 473 -26.60 41.30 -15.52
N ARG A 474 -25.94 41.23 -14.37
CA ARG A 474 -24.54 40.87 -14.20
C ARG A 474 -24.43 39.58 -13.41
N LEU A 475 -23.76 38.58 -13.97
CA LEU A 475 -23.34 37.39 -13.25
C LEU A 475 -21.95 37.62 -12.64
N CYS A 476 -21.83 37.48 -11.33
CA CYS A 476 -20.58 37.61 -10.58
C CYS A 476 -20.09 36.21 -10.17
N LEU A 477 -18.98 35.75 -10.71
CA LEU A 477 -18.42 34.41 -10.51
C LEU A 477 -17.21 34.44 -9.57
N TYR A 478 -17.26 33.57 -8.56
CA TYR A 478 -16.24 33.41 -7.55
C TYR A 478 -15.63 32.01 -7.65
N PRO A 479 -14.61 31.81 -8.50
CA PRO A 479 -13.93 30.54 -8.63
C PRO A 479 -13.12 30.21 -7.37
N ARG A 480 -13.09 28.92 -7.04
CA ARG A 480 -12.32 28.36 -5.95
C ARG A 480 -11.72 27.03 -6.38
N ILE A 481 -10.40 26.97 -6.42
CA ILE A 481 -9.64 25.80 -6.89
C ILE A 481 -8.60 25.44 -5.84
N GLY A 482 -8.66 24.22 -5.30
CA GLY A 482 -7.68 23.72 -4.34
C GLY A 482 -6.66 22.81 -5.01
N LEU A 483 -5.37 23.11 -4.87
CA LEU A 483 -4.27 22.23 -5.28
C LEU A 483 -3.50 21.74 -4.06
N TRP A 484 -3.42 20.43 -3.89
CA TRP A 484 -2.68 19.77 -2.82
C TRP A 484 -1.37 19.20 -3.35
N ASN A 485 -0.27 19.43 -2.62
CA ASN A 485 0.97 18.69 -2.78
C ASN A 485 0.96 17.47 -1.84
N PRO A 486 0.69 16.25 -2.34
CA PRO A 486 0.61 15.08 -1.47
C PRO A 486 1.97 14.47 -1.13
N TYR A 487 3.09 15.06 -1.56
CA TYR A 487 4.43 14.47 -1.43
C TYR A 487 5.22 15.01 -0.23
N ASN A 488 6.21 14.24 0.21
CA ASN A 488 7.17 14.64 1.25
C ASN A 488 8.22 15.68 0.79
N VAL A 489 8.16 16.11 -0.47
CA VAL A 489 9.08 17.10 -1.08
C VAL A 489 8.32 18.34 -1.55
N GLU A 490 9.00 19.48 -1.55
CA GLU A 490 8.41 20.75 -1.98
C GLU A 490 8.08 20.72 -3.49
N MET A 491 6.86 21.06 -3.90
CA MET A 491 6.47 21.01 -5.32
C MET A 491 6.58 22.39 -5.96
N ARG A 492 7.58 22.59 -6.83
CA ARG A 492 7.74 23.82 -7.60
C ARG A 492 6.93 23.78 -8.90
N LEU A 493 5.82 24.52 -8.94
CA LEU A 493 5.07 24.79 -10.17
C LEU A 493 5.73 26.00 -10.85
N ASP A 494 6.81 25.76 -11.60
CA ASP A 494 7.63 26.80 -12.25
C ASP A 494 6.91 27.53 -13.40
N LYS A 495 5.81 26.95 -13.90
CA LYS A 495 4.97 27.51 -14.96
C LYS A 495 3.52 27.60 -14.49
N PRO A 496 2.74 28.55 -15.04
CA PRO A 496 1.31 28.61 -14.77
C PRO A 496 0.59 27.35 -15.28
N MET A 497 -0.51 27.00 -14.62
CA MET A 497 -1.42 25.93 -15.04
C MET A 497 -2.69 26.53 -15.61
N LEU A 498 -3.40 25.76 -16.45
CA LEU A 498 -4.74 26.12 -16.88
C LEU A 498 -5.73 25.03 -16.50
N LEU A 499 -6.75 25.41 -15.73
CA LEU A 499 -7.88 24.56 -15.42
C LEU A 499 -9.03 24.93 -16.36
N GLN A 500 -9.48 23.98 -17.17
CA GLN A 500 -10.81 24.01 -17.76
C GLN A 500 -11.79 23.45 -16.74
N LEU A 501 -12.84 24.21 -16.46
CA LEU A 501 -13.97 23.75 -15.67
C LEU A 501 -15.21 23.83 -16.56
N PHE A 502 -15.97 22.76 -16.59
CA PHE A 502 -17.24 22.67 -17.28
C PHE A 502 -18.27 22.34 -16.22
N LEU A 503 -19.18 23.29 -16.01
CA LEU A 503 -20.32 23.17 -15.11
C LEU A 503 -21.60 23.31 -15.92
N ASN A 504 -22.75 23.27 -15.24
CA ASN A 504 -24.01 23.45 -15.93
C ASN A 504 -24.11 24.83 -16.58
N GLY A 505 -24.16 24.82 -17.91
CA GLY A 505 -24.07 26.02 -18.74
C GLY A 505 -25.38 26.71 -19.07
N LYS A 506 -26.50 26.09 -18.69
CA LYS A 506 -27.84 26.55 -19.00
C LYS A 506 -28.70 26.48 -17.73
N LYS A 507 -28.46 27.43 -16.83
CA LYS A 507 -29.21 27.55 -15.57
C LYS A 507 -30.36 28.52 -15.75
N THR A 508 -31.56 28.14 -15.33
CA THR A 508 -32.69 29.08 -15.28
C THR A 508 -32.88 29.59 -13.87
N VAL A 509 -32.96 30.92 -13.75
CA VAL A 509 -33.26 31.61 -12.50
C VAL A 509 -34.67 32.20 -12.55
N GLU A 510 -35.41 32.04 -11.47
CA GLU A 510 -36.68 32.70 -11.19
C GLU A 510 -36.41 33.90 -10.29
N PHE A 511 -37.00 35.05 -10.59
CA PHE A 511 -36.81 36.28 -9.84
C PHE A 511 -38.05 36.64 -9.02
N ASN A 512 -37.82 37.23 -7.83
CA ASN A 512 -38.85 37.82 -6.97
C ASN A 512 -40.03 36.87 -6.65
N GLY A 513 -39.77 35.56 -6.52
CA GLY A 513 -40.80 34.54 -6.31
C GLY A 513 -41.88 34.45 -7.41
N ASN A 514 -41.66 35.08 -8.57
CA ASN A 514 -42.65 35.11 -9.65
C ASN A 514 -42.28 34.10 -10.74
N VAL A 515 -43.10 33.05 -10.86
CA VAL A 515 -42.95 31.95 -11.84
C VAL A 515 -42.88 32.44 -13.29
N GLY A 516 -43.48 33.59 -13.60
CA GLY A 516 -43.36 34.20 -14.92
C GLY A 516 -42.01 34.89 -15.14
N PHE A 517 -41.43 35.48 -14.09
CA PHE A 517 -40.24 36.31 -14.19
C PHE A 517 -38.96 35.46 -14.12
N THR A 518 -38.63 34.82 -15.24
CA THR A 518 -37.50 33.87 -15.32
C THR A 518 -36.52 34.21 -16.43
N ARG A 519 -35.28 33.73 -16.30
CA ARG A 519 -34.21 33.95 -17.27
C ARG A 519 -33.13 32.86 -17.23
N GLU A 520 -32.49 32.60 -18.37
CA GLU A 520 -31.29 31.77 -18.45
C GLU A 520 -30.00 32.56 -18.14
N ILE A 521 -29.12 31.98 -17.31
CA ILE A 521 -27.75 32.45 -17.07
C ILE A 521 -26.74 31.43 -17.62
N TYR A 522 -25.63 31.93 -18.14
CA TYR A 522 -24.56 31.17 -18.80
C TYR A 522 -23.21 31.93 -18.74
N TYR A 523 -22.07 31.23 -18.87
CA TYR A 523 -20.73 31.80 -18.79
C TYR A 523 -20.18 32.26 -20.16
N GLY A 524 -20.63 31.66 -21.25
CA GLY A 524 -20.27 32.01 -22.64
C GLY A 524 -19.65 30.84 -23.41
N GLY A 525 -18.90 29.96 -22.75
CA GLY A 525 -18.30 28.82 -23.44
C GLY A 525 -17.27 29.25 -24.48
N ARG A 526 -17.38 28.76 -25.73
CA ARG A 526 -16.42 29.10 -26.81
C ARG A 526 -16.75 30.42 -27.51
N ARG A 527 -17.86 31.08 -27.16
CA ARG A 527 -18.34 32.32 -27.80
C ARG A 527 -18.86 33.30 -26.76
N ASN A 528 -18.82 34.61 -27.03
CA ASN A 528 -19.25 35.59 -26.02
C ASN A 528 -20.78 35.56 -25.75
N THR A 529 -21.50 34.78 -26.56
CA THR A 529 -22.94 34.57 -26.54
C THR A 529 -23.26 33.18 -25.97
N PHE A 530 -24.53 32.86 -25.73
CA PHE A 530 -24.90 31.50 -25.37
C PHE A 530 -24.39 30.48 -26.42
N ASP A 531 -23.66 29.45 -25.97
CA ASP A 531 -22.96 28.48 -26.82
C ASP A 531 -23.49 27.05 -26.63
N GLY A 532 -24.82 26.92 -26.53
CA GLY A 532 -25.47 25.61 -26.42
C GLY A 532 -24.98 24.83 -25.20
N GLN A 533 -24.59 23.57 -25.43
CA GLN A 533 -24.03 22.70 -24.40
C GLN A 533 -22.74 23.28 -23.76
N TYR A 534 -21.98 24.10 -24.49
CA TYR A 534 -20.72 24.70 -24.02
C TYR A 534 -20.90 25.93 -23.13
N GLY A 535 -22.14 26.39 -22.90
CA GLY A 535 -22.42 27.64 -22.18
C GLY A 535 -21.84 27.73 -20.77
N GLY A 536 -21.46 26.60 -20.16
CA GLY A 536 -20.93 26.48 -18.79
C GLY A 536 -19.43 26.20 -18.72
N GLN A 537 -18.76 26.24 -19.86
CA GLN A 537 -17.32 26.04 -19.96
C GLN A 537 -16.59 27.34 -19.64
N VAL A 538 -15.64 27.25 -18.71
CA VAL A 538 -14.81 28.37 -18.23
C VAL A 538 -13.36 27.89 -18.02
N TYR A 539 -12.41 28.82 -18.13
CA TYR A 539 -10.99 28.55 -17.98
C TYR A 539 -10.37 29.48 -16.96
N PHE A 540 -9.62 28.90 -16.02
CA PHE A 540 -8.92 29.63 -14.97
C PHE A 540 -7.42 29.39 -15.07
N LYS A 541 -6.66 30.49 -15.03
CA LYS A 541 -5.20 30.43 -15.01
C LYS A 541 -4.71 30.44 -13.57
N LEU A 542 -3.98 29.39 -13.20
CA LEU A 542 -3.33 29.28 -11.89
C LEU A 542 -1.87 29.74 -12.05
N PRO A 543 -1.42 30.75 -11.28
CA PRO A 543 -0.06 31.26 -11.40
C PRO A 543 0.98 30.22 -10.95
N ALA A 544 2.22 30.40 -11.41
CA ALA A 544 3.37 29.65 -10.91
C ALA A 544 3.51 29.86 -9.39
N VAL A 545 3.67 28.77 -8.64
CA VAL A 545 3.78 28.79 -7.19
C VAL A 545 4.57 27.58 -6.71
N THR A 546 5.13 27.66 -5.52
CA THR A 546 5.79 26.52 -4.88
C THR A 546 4.95 26.09 -3.68
N ILE A 547 4.45 24.85 -3.70
CA ILE A 547 3.58 24.30 -2.65
C ILE A 547 4.45 23.43 -1.72
N PRO A 548 4.57 23.77 -0.42
CA PRO A 548 5.33 22.97 0.53
C PRO A 548 4.82 21.52 0.67
N PRO A 549 5.63 20.61 1.23
CA PRO A 549 5.21 19.22 1.47
C PRO A 549 3.89 19.13 2.24
N GLY A 550 2.91 18.42 1.69
CA GLY A 550 1.62 18.18 2.34
C GLY A 550 0.66 19.36 2.42
N GLU A 551 1.04 20.55 1.96
CA GLU A 551 0.19 21.74 1.98
C GLU A 551 -0.81 21.76 0.81
N THR A 552 -1.97 22.38 1.05
CA THR A 552 -3.02 22.59 0.05
C THR A 552 -3.24 24.07 -0.14
N PHE A 553 -3.04 24.59 -1.35
CA PHE A 553 -3.28 26.01 -1.67
C PHE A 553 -4.66 26.20 -2.31
N ILE A 554 -5.39 27.21 -1.82
CA ILE A 554 -6.69 27.60 -2.36
C ILE A 554 -6.51 28.82 -3.26
N PHE A 555 -6.73 28.60 -4.55
CA PHE A 555 -6.74 29.65 -5.56
C PHE A 555 -8.15 30.22 -5.71
N SER A 556 -8.23 31.55 -5.62
CA SER A 556 -9.46 32.31 -5.79
C SER A 556 -9.17 33.63 -6.51
N MET A 557 -10.18 34.45 -6.71
CA MET A 557 -9.98 35.79 -7.27
C MET A 557 -9.24 36.70 -6.29
N GLY A 558 -8.48 37.64 -6.82
CA GLY A 558 -7.86 38.72 -6.04
C GLY A 558 -7.91 40.04 -6.81
N GLY A 559 -7.81 41.14 -6.07
CA GLY A 559 -7.98 42.49 -6.61
C GLY A 559 -9.41 42.83 -7.03
N ALA A 560 -9.56 43.91 -7.80
CA ALA A 560 -10.87 44.42 -8.22
C ALA A 560 -11.61 43.47 -9.19
N PRO A 561 -12.95 43.55 -9.26
CA PRO A 561 -13.75 42.80 -10.21
C PRO A 561 -13.31 43.04 -11.65
N ARG A 562 -13.33 41.99 -12.47
CA ARG A 562 -12.92 42.07 -13.88
C ARG A 562 -13.82 41.22 -14.77
N GLU A 563 -13.94 41.59 -16.04
CA GLU A 563 -14.78 40.84 -16.98
C GLU A 563 -14.20 39.44 -17.24
N LEU A 564 -15.07 38.42 -17.26
CA LEU A 564 -14.72 37.07 -17.64
C LEU A 564 -14.32 37.03 -19.13
N ASN A 565 -13.06 36.69 -19.41
CA ASN A 565 -12.56 36.61 -20.77
C ASN A 565 -12.47 35.17 -21.26
N ILE A 566 -13.34 34.80 -22.19
CA ILE A 566 -13.38 33.45 -22.77
C ILE A 566 -12.46 33.27 -23.99
N ASN A 567 -11.86 34.35 -24.50
CA ASN A 567 -10.97 34.30 -25.68
C ASN A 567 -9.49 34.28 -25.26
N GLN A 568 -9.16 34.95 -24.16
CA GLN A 568 -7.82 35.06 -23.61
C GLN A 568 -7.84 34.69 -22.13
N PHE A 569 -7.52 33.43 -21.83
CA PHE A 569 -7.63 32.89 -20.48
C PHE A 569 -6.60 33.49 -19.51
N GLY A 570 -5.58 34.17 -20.05
CA GLY A 570 -4.62 34.95 -19.26
C GLY A 570 -5.26 36.03 -18.37
N ALA A 571 -6.43 36.55 -18.75
CA ALA A 571 -7.17 37.53 -17.95
C ALA A 571 -7.93 36.90 -16.76
N ASN A 572 -8.24 35.61 -16.83
CA ASN A 572 -8.93 34.86 -15.78
C ASN A 572 -7.94 34.27 -14.76
N ILE A 573 -6.94 35.07 -14.37
CA ILE A 573 -5.89 34.66 -13.46
C ILE A 573 -6.36 34.69 -12.00
N LEU A 574 -6.18 33.58 -11.30
CA LEU A 574 -6.45 33.44 -9.88
C LEU A 574 -5.19 33.71 -9.04
N GLN A 575 -5.34 33.69 -7.73
CA GLN A 575 -4.28 33.90 -6.76
C GLN A 575 -4.53 33.08 -5.49
N ALA A 576 -3.49 32.80 -4.72
CA ALA A 576 -3.57 32.03 -3.48
C ALA A 576 -2.98 32.76 -2.26
N ARG A 577 -2.79 34.08 -2.31
CA ARG A 577 -2.20 34.91 -1.24
C ARG A 577 -3.25 35.60 -0.36
N GLU A 578 -4.35 36.05 -0.97
CA GLU A 578 -5.46 36.76 -0.32
C GLU A 578 -6.65 35.82 -0.16
N ALA A 579 -7.37 35.96 0.96
CA ALA A 579 -8.60 35.22 1.20
C ALA A 579 -9.66 35.59 0.14
N PRO A 580 -10.53 34.64 -0.27
CA PRO A 580 -11.64 34.94 -1.15
C PRO A 580 -12.52 36.05 -0.56
N SER A 581 -12.87 37.05 -1.37
CA SER A 581 -13.73 38.17 -0.97
C SER A 581 -14.90 38.36 -1.94
N SER A 582 -16.03 38.86 -1.44
CA SER A 582 -17.23 39.12 -2.25
C SER A 582 -17.08 40.32 -3.21
N ASP A 583 -16.07 41.16 -3.02
CA ASP A 583 -15.72 42.27 -3.93
C ASP A 583 -14.66 41.90 -4.97
N SER A 584 -14.26 40.63 -5.04
CA SER A 584 -13.22 40.14 -5.94
C SER A 584 -13.76 38.96 -6.75
N TYR A 585 -14.15 39.23 -8.00
CA TYR A 585 -14.83 38.25 -8.85
C TYR A 585 -14.62 38.49 -10.35
N LEU A 586 -14.91 37.46 -11.14
CA LEU A 586 -15.07 37.59 -12.59
C LEU A 586 -16.53 37.90 -12.90
N PHE A 587 -16.82 38.81 -13.82
CA PHE A 587 -18.21 39.12 -14.16
C PHE A 587 -18.52 38.99 -15.64
N LYS A 588 -19.80 38.75 -15.93
CA LYS A 588 -20.36 38.79 -17.27
C LYS A 588 -21.64 39.61 -17.26
N ASP A 589 -21.72 40.58 -18.14
CA ASP A 589 -22.94 41.35 -18.39
C ASP A 589 -23.73 40.74 -19.53
N TYR A 590 -25.03 40.64 -19.35
CA TYR A 590 -25.95 40.21 -20.40
C TYR A 590 -26.64 41.42 -21.02
N LEU A 591 -26.28 41.73 -22.26
CA LEU A 591 -26.56 43.00 -22.93
C LEU A 591 -27.17 42.87 -24.33
N GLN A 592 -27.37 41.65 -24.84
CA GLN A 592 -27.91 41.42 -26.18
C GLN A 592 -29.38 41.84 -26.32
N VAL A 593 -29.72 42.43 -27.46
CA VAL A 593 -31.10 42.80 -27.84
C VAL A 593 -31.54 41.95 -29.04
N ARG A 594 -32.86 41.75 -29.22
CA ARG A 594 -33.44 40.92 -30.30
C ARG A 594 -32.84 39.50 -30.38
N THR A 595 -32.72 38.86 -29.22
CA THR A 595 -32.27 37.47 -29.10
C THR A 595 -33.47 36.53 -29.17
N SER A 596 -33.25 35.26 -29.51
CA SER A 596 -34.29 34.22 -29.39
C SER A 596 -34.43 33.69 -27.96
N ARG A 597 -33.59 34.15 -27.03
CA ARG A 597 -33.46 33.63 -25.67
C ARG A 597 -33.69 34.71 -24.62
N GLY A 598 -34.95 34.85 -24.27
CA GLY A 598 -35.48 35.78 -23.29
C GLY A 598 -37.00 35.68 -23.24
N GLN A 599 -37.56 34.50 -22.91
CA GLN A 599 -39.02 34.29 -22.97
C GLN A 599 -39.82 35.33 -22.16
N TYR A 600 -39.20 35.92 -21.13
CA TYR A 600 -39.79 36.98 -20.31
C TYR A 600 -39.12 38.36 -20.40
N ALA A 601 -37.80 38.45 -20.60
CA ALA A 601 -37.12 39.71 -20.81
C ALA A 601 -37.36 40.17 -22.25
N ARG A 602 -38.20 41.17 -22.44
CA ARG A 602 -38.50 41.76 -23.74
C ARG A 602 -37.98 43.19 -23.79
N ASP A 603 -37.46 43.59 -24.95
CA ASP A 603 -37.09 44.98 -25.19
C ASP A 603 -38.33 45.87 -25.39
N GLU A 604 -38.10 47.15 -25.68
CA GLU A 604 -39.14 48.16 -25.92
C GLU A 604 -40.05 47.83 -27.11
N ASP A 605 -39.57 47.01 -28.06
CA ASP A 605 -40.29 46.54 -29.25
C ASP A 605 -41.04 45.22 -28.99
N ASN A 606 -41.01 44.71 -27.74
CA ASN A 606 -41.57 43.42 -27.33
C ASN A 606 -40.83 42.19 -27.95
N ASP A 607 -39.61 42.38 -28.46
CA ASP A 607 -38.72 41.31 -28.92
C ASP A 607 -37.95 40.72 -27.72
N PRO A 608 -37.58 39.42 -27.72
CA PRO A 608 -36.83 38.86 -26.61
C PRO A 608 -35.44 39.49 -26.50
N SER A 609 -35.04 39.83 -25.28
CA SER A 609 -33.85 40.63 -24.95
C SER A 609 -33.14 40.06 -23.72
N GLU A 610 -31.84 40.29 -23.62
CA GLU A 610 -31.07 40.07 -22.40
C GLU A 610 -31.21 41.23 -21.41
N LEU A 611 -31.81 42.35 -21.79
CA LEU A 611 -32.10 43.46 -20.89
C LEU A 611 -33.46 43.24 -20.23
N MET A 612 -33.51 43.46 -18.92
CA MET A 612 -34.70 43.19 -18.11
C MET A 612 -35.59 44.44 -18.03
N PRO A 613 -36.92 44.29 -18.16
CA PRO A 613 -37.85 45.42 -18.08
C PRO A 613 -37.96 46.00 -16.66
N ILE A 614 -37.75 45.18 -15.64
CA ILE A 614 -37.82 45.55 -14.22
C ILE A 614 -36.56 45.03 -13.53
N ALA A 615 -36.00 45.80 -12.59
CA ALA A 615 -34.86 45.36 -11.79
C ALA A 615 -35.30 44.25 -10.80
N PRO A 616 -34.75 43.03 -10.90
CA PRO A 616 -35.03 41.98 -9.92
C PRO A 616 -34.30 42.27 -8.61
N THR A 617 -34.87 41.82 -7.49
CA THR A 617 -34.36 42.01 -6.12
C THR A 617 -33.93 40.70 -5.46
N SER A 618 -34.54 39.58 -5.84
CA SER A 618 -34.17 38.24 -5.36
C SER A 618 -34.21 37.22 -6.50
N TYR A 619 -33.51 36.11 -6.34
CA TYR A 619 -33.48 35.03 -7.33
C TYR A 619 -33.42 33.65 -6.67
N ARG A 620 -33.85 32.63 -7.41
CA ARG A 620 -33.61 31.22 -7.08
C ARG A 620 -33.44 30.39 -8.36
N GLU A 621 -32.61 29.36 -8.32
CA GLU A 621 -32.46 28.45 -9.48
C GLU A 621 -33.70 27.56 -9.57
N ARG A 622 -34.39 27.60 -10.73
CA ARG A 622 -35.59 26.81 -11.00
C ARG A 622 -35.54 26.25 -12.42
N PRO A 623 -35.44 24.93 -12.61
CA PRO A 623 -35.46 24.33 -13.93
C PRO A 623 -36.88 24.38 -14.55
N LEU A 624 -37.00 24.94 -15.77
CA LEU A 624 -38.31 25.08 -16.46
C LEU A 624 -38.78 23.87 -17.29
N SER A 625 -37.91 23.07 -17.92
CA SER A 625 -38.28 21.97 -18.82
C SER A 625 -37.18 20.91 -19.00
N TYR A 626 -37.54 19.64 -18.78
CA TYR A 626 -36.71 18.44 -18.84
C TYR A 626 -35.97 18.21 -20.18
N LYS A 627 -36.51 18.70 -21.31
CA LYS A 627 -35.98 18.41 -22.66
C LYS A 627 -35.06 19.48 -23.24
N GLU A 628 -35.03 20.67 -22.62
CA GLU A 628 -34.41 21.86 -23.21
C GLU A 628 -33.13 22.29 -22.50
N HIS A 629 -32.77 21.66 -21.37
CA HIS A 629 -31.72 22.11 -20.45
C HIS A 629 -30.35 21.44 -20.64
N GLY A 630 -30.08 20.88 -21.83
CA GLY A 630 -28.92 20.05 -22.18
C GLY A 630 -27.53 20.69 -22.09
N ALA A 631 -27.14 21.12 -20.89
CA ALA A 631 -25.82 21.59 -20.53
C ALA A 631 -25.43 21.00 -19.16
N ASP A 632 -25.50 19.68 -19.00
CA ASP A 632 -25.19 18.91 -17.79
C ASP A 632 -23.74 18.36 -17.76
N ASN A 633 -22.85 19.04 -18.46
CA ASN A 633 -21.45 18.68 -18.57
C ASN A 633 -20.69 19.10 -17.32
N TYR A 634 -20.48 18.13 -16.44
CA TYR A 634 -19.70 18.25 -15.22
C TYR A 634 -18.32 17.63 -15.44
N MET A 635 -17.31 18.47 -15.69
CA MET A 635 -15.99 18.02 -16.11
C MET A 635 -14.92 19.02 -15.70
N PHE A 636 -13.72 18.54 -15.38
CA PHE A 636 -12.55 19.41 -15.30
C PHE A 636 -11.34 18.81 -16.00
N MET A 637 -10.45 19.67 -16.47
CA MET A 637 -9.19 19.27 -17.08
C MET A 637 -8.09 20.25 -16.70
N LEU A 638 -7.01 19.73 -16.14
CA LEU A 638 -5.85 20.52 -15.74
C LEU A 638 -4.70 20.30 -16.70
N LYS A 639 -4.08 21.38 -17.15
CA LYS A 639 -2.92 21.36 -18.04
C LYS A 639 -1.78 22.21 -17.51
N TYR A 640 -0.56 21.78 -17.77
CA TYR A 640 0.65 22.56 -17.52
C TYR A 640 1.01 23.37 -18.76
N LEU A 641 1.17 24.70 -18.64
CA LEU A 641 1.41 25.54 -19.82
C LEU A 641 2.88 25.53 -20.24
N GLN A 642 3.14 25.34 -21.53
CA GLN A 642 4.48 25.39 -22.10
C GLN A 642 4.90 26.84 -22.42
N ASN A 643 5.23 27.62 -21.38
CA ASN A 643 5.73 29.00 -21.46
C ASN A 643 4.80 29.98 -22.21
N ASN A 644 3.50 29.71 -22.29
CA ASN A 644 2.53 30.61 -22.91
C ASN A 644 1.89 31.55 -21.85
N PRO A 645 2.21 32.86 -21.83
CA PRO A 645 1.63 33.79 -20.87
C PRO A 645 0.16 34.11 -21.17
N ASN A 646 -0.28 34.00 -22.42
CA ASN A 646 -1.62 34.37 -22.88
C ASN A 646 -2.30 33.18 -23.59
N PRO A 647 -2.64 32.11 -22.83
CA PRO A 647 -3.26 30.93 -23.40
C PRO A 647 -4.62 31.26 -24.04
N THR A 648 -4.82 30.71 -25.23
CA THR A 648 -6.09 30.66 -25.97
C THR A 648 -6.59 29.22 -26.03
N ILE A 649 -7.84 29.03 -26.47
CA ILE A 649 -8.42 27.69 -26.66
C ILE A 649 -7.57 26.82 -27.60
N ALA A 650 -7.04 27.39 -28.68
CA ALA A 650 -6.20 26.67 -29.64
C ALA A 650 -4.87 26.20 -29.01
N SER A 651 -4.26 27.03 -28.17
CA SER A 651 -3.06 26.61 -27.44
C SER A 651 -3.36 25.55 -26.39
N PHE A 652 -4.45 25.71 -25.62
CA PHE A 652 -4.86 24.77 -24.57
C PHE A 652 -5.06 23.34 -25.12
N ARG A 653 -5.66 23.22 -26.31
CA ARG A 653 -5.87 21.93 -26.98
C ARG A 653 -4.60 21.12 -27.18
N ASN A 654 -3.49 21.81 -27.40
CA ASN A 654 -2.18 21.25 -27.68
C ASN A 654 -1.30 21.09 -26.44
N GLU A 655 -1.74 21.54 -25.27
CA GLU A 655 -1.01 21.33 -24.03
C GLU A 655 -1.23 19.90 -23.49
N PRO A 656 -0.22 19.26 -22.86
CA PRO A 656 -0.37 17.96 -22.20
C PRO A 656 -1.40 18.01 -21.06
N ALA A 657 -2.30 17.04 -21.02
CA ALA A 657 -3.32 16.95 -19.96
C ALA A 657 -2.80 16.19 -18.72
N LEU A 658 -2.70 16.87 -17.58
CA LEU A 658 -2.26 16.28 -16.32
C LEU A 658 -3.33 15.39 -15.67
N VAL A 659 -4.57 15.86 -15.72
CA VAL A 659 -5.73 15.14 -15.21
C VAL A 659 -6.96 15.56 -16.01
N TYR A 660 -7.83 14.59 -16.24
CA TYR A 660 -9.16 14.75 -16.79
C TYR A 660 -10.16 14.06 -15.87
N ALA A 661 -11.23 14.77 -15.52
CA ALA A 661 -12.33 14.23 -14.77
C ALA A 661 -13.66 14.48 -15.47
N SER A 662 -14.45 13.42 -15.62
CA SER A 662 -15.86 13.48 -15.98
C SER A 662 -16.69 13.07 -14.77
N VAL A 663 -17.36 14.05 -14.16
CA VAL A 663 -18.14 13.95 -12.92
C VAL A 663 -19.63 14.25 -13.21
N SER A 664 -20.08 13.92 -14.42
CA SER A 664 -21.48 14.05 -14.87
C SER A 664 -22.24 12.75 -14.66
N LEU A 665 -23.45 12.82 -14.10
CA LEU A 665 -24.27 11.63 -13.81
C LEU A 665 -24.62 10.88 -15.10
N GLN A 666 -24.99 11.64 -16.14
CA GLN A 666 -25.49 11.12 -17.40
C GLN A 666 -24.53 11.39 -18.55
N ALA A 667 -23.24 11.53 -18.22
CA ALA A 667 -22.18 11.67 -19.21
C ALA A 667 -22.41 12.84 -20.19
N GLY A 668 -23.06 13.91 -19.73
CA GLY A 668 -23.43 15.05 -20.57
C GLY A 668 -24.55 14.78 -21.57
N GLY A 669 -25.47 13.85 -21.24
CA GLY A 669 -26.56 13.39 -22.10
C GLY A 669 -27.73 14.37 -22.21
N GLY A 670 -27.73 15.45 -21.43
CA GLY A 670 -28.70 16.52 -21.48
C GLY A 670 -29.98 16.28 -20.68
N ASP A 671 -30.02 15.25 -19.85
CA ASP A 671 -31.17 14.86 -19.02
C ASP A 671 -30.95 15.02 -17.51
N GLU A 672 -29.76 15.48 -17.06
CA GLU A 672 -29.49 15.70 -15.64
C GLU A 672 -30.11 17.02 -15.17
N PHE A 673 -30.80 17.00 -14.02
CA PHE A 673 -31.43 18.21 -13.48
C PHE A 673 -30.39 19.21 -12.96
N PRO A 674 -30.51 20.50 -13.33
CA PRO A 674 -29.94 21.58 -12.53
C PRO A 674 -30.45 21.50 -11.08
N LEU A 675 -29.69 22.07 -10.15
CA LEU A 675 -30.09 22.11 -8.75
C LEU A 675 -31.35 23.00 -8.62
N GLU A 676 -32.49 22.43 -8.25
CA GLU A 676 -33.68 23.21 -7.92
C GLU A 676 -33.60 23.71 -6.47
N TRP A 677 -33.68 25.02 -6.29
CA TRP A 677 -33.66 25.61 -4.95
C TRP A 677 -35.02 25.40 -4.28
N PRO A 678 -35.06 24.99 -3.00
CA PRO A 678 -36.31 24.84 -2.26
C PRO A 678 -37.17 26.10 -2.32
N THR A 679 -38.48 25.91 -2.40
CA THR A 679 -39.41 27.05 -2.40
C THR A 679 -39.29 27.85 -1.09
N GLY A 680 -39.15 29.17 -1.21
CA GLY A 680 -38.87 30.06 -0.09
C GLY A 680 -37.38 30.29 0.20
N THR A 681 -36.47 29.61 -0.51
CA THR A 681 -35.03 29.89 -0.47
C THR A 681 -34.67 30.79 -1.65
N GLU A 682 -34.26 32.03 -1.38
CA GLU A 682 -33.89 33.00 -2.41
C GLU A 682 -32.56 33.68 -2.06
N GLY A 683 -31.73 33.90 -3.08
CA GLY A 683 -30.55 34.75 -3.02
C GLY A 683 -30.91 36.20 -3.34
N ILE A 684 -30.04 37.13 -2.98
CA ILE A 684 -30.23 38.57 -3.23
C ILE A 684 -29.70 38.90 -4.63
N VAL A 685 -30.43 39.74 -5.37
CA VAL A 685 -29.88 40.42 -6.56
C VAL A 685 -29.39 41.80 -6.13
N HIS A 686 -28.08 42.01 -6.16
CA HIS A 686 -27.45 43.26 -5.76
C HIS A 686 -27.76 44.39 -6.75
N GLN A 687 -28.23 45.53 -6.23
CA GLN A 687 -28.53 46.71 -7.05
C GLN A 687 -27.29 47.57 -7.20
N LEU A 688 -26.89 47.81 -8.45
CA LEU A 688 -25.72 48.59 -8.82
C LEU A 688 -26.18 49.89 -9.50
N THR A 689 -25.40 50.95 -9.34
CA THR A 689 -25.70 52.29 -9.86
C THR A 689 -25.38 52.45 -11.35
N GLY A 690 -24.53 51.59 -11.91
CA GLY A 690 -24.16 51.61 -13.32
C GLY A 690 -23.16 50.51 -13.70
N PRO A 691 -22.70 50.46 -14.97
CA PRO A 691 -21.83 49.39 -15.47
C PRO A 691 -20.45 49.35 -14.79
N GLY A 692 -19.97 50.48 -14.26
CA GLY A 692 -18.69 50.57 -13.53
C GLY A 692 -18.78 50.27 -12.03
N ASP A 693 -19.98 50.06 -11.51
CA ASP A 693 -20.22 49.74 -10.10
C ASP A 693 -20.07 48.22 -9.83
N HIS A 694 -19.94 47.83 -8.56
CA HIS A 694 -19.65 46.45 -8.17
C HIS A 694 -20.30 46.02 -6.85
N VAL A 695 -20.36 44.72 -6.63
CA VAL A 695 -20.78 44.15 -5.34
C VAL A 695 -19.67 44.38 -4.31
N ASP A 696 -20.01 45.00 -3.18
CA ASP A 696 -19.05 45.33 -2.12
C ASP A 696 -18.70 44.12 -1.23
N ALA A 697 -17.62 44.26 -0.47
CA ALA A 697 -17.22 43.31 0.56
C ALA A 697 -18.34 43.10 1.60
N GLY A 698 -18.45 41.88 2.14
CA GLY A 698 -19.47 41.52 3.13
C GLY A 698 -20.81 41.06 2.52
N ASN A 699 -20.85 40.81 1.22
CA ASN A 699 -22.01 40.28 0.50
C ASN A 699 -21.71 38.86 -0.06
N PRO A 700 -21.54 37.85 0.82
CA PRO A 700 -21.11 36.52 0.39
C PRO A 700 -22.15 35.84 -0.52
N PRO A 701 -21.72 35.00 -1.46
CA PRO A 701 -22.64 34.24 -2.29
C PRO A 701 -23.44 33.21 -1.50
N HIS A 702 -24.69 33.02 -1.92
CA HIS A 702 -25.61 32.08 -1.27
C HIS A 702 -25.07 30.64 -1.36
N PRO A 703 -25.19 29.78 -0.33
CA PRO A 703 -24.64 28.42 -0.35
C PRO A 703 -25.12 27.56 -1.53
N PHE A 704 -26.38 27.74 -1.96
CA PHE A 704 -26.95 27.04 -3.11
C PHE A 704 -26.40 27.49 -4.47
N SER A 705 -25.61 28.57 -4.51
CA SER A 705 -24.91 29.01 -5.74
C SER A 705 -23.59 28.27 -5.96
N ARG A 706 -23.09 27.50 -4.97
CA ARG A 706 -21.89 26.69 -5.11
C ARG A 706 -22.15 25.57 -6.12
N ASP A 707 -21.34 25.51 -7.16
CA ASP A 707 -21.41 24.46 -8.17
C ASP A 707 -20.00 23.96 -8.55
N GLY A 708 -19.88 22.65 -8.77
CA GLY A 708 -18.60 21.96 -9.00
C GLY A 708 -18.41 20.73 -8.12
N PHE A 709 -17.16 20.39 -7.81
CA PHE A 709 -16.82 19.13 -7.14
C PHE A 709 -15.65 19.27 -6.19
N ARG A 710 -15.52 18.29 -5.29
CA ARG A 710 -14.38 18.13 -4.42
C ARG A 710 -14.08 16.67 -4.12
N VAL A 711 -12.89 16.42 -3.62
CA VAL A 711 -12.53 15.16 -2.97
C VAL A 711 -13.43 14.96 -1.75
N ARG A 712 -13.95 13.74 -1.58
CA ARG A 712 -14.78 13.38 -0.43
C ARG A 712 -14.04 13.62 0.89
N TRP A 713 -14.79 14.11 1.87
CA TRP A 713 -14.23 14.37 3.19
C TRP A 713 -14.22 13.10 4.03
N LEU A 714 -13.27 13.01 4.96
CA LEU A 714 -13.22 11.88 5.91
C LEU A 714 -14.46 11.87 6.81
N ASP A 715 -14.92 13.06 7.19
CA ASP A 715 -16.20 13.28 7.83
C ASP A 715 -17.08 14.13 6.91
N GLU A 716 -17.98 13.46 6.21
CA GLU A 716 -18.79 14.06 5.16
C GLU A 716 -19.92 14.93 5.73
N THR A 717 -20.40 15.93 4.98
CA THR A 717 -21.40 16.90 5.47
C THR A 717 -22.72 16.22 5.84
N ALA A 718 -23.46 16.84 6.75
CA ALA A 718 -24.79 16.33 7.14
C ALA A 718 -25.76 16.27 5.94
N SER A 719 -25.67 17.23 5.01
CA SER A 719 -26.50 17.26 3.79
C SER A 719 -26.20 16.12 2.82
N ASN A 720 -24.94 15.68 2.74
CA ASN A 720 -24.54 14.56 1.89
C ASN A 720 -24.91 13.21 2.52
N LYS A 721 -24.75 13.08 3.85
CA LYS A 721 -25.16 11.89 4.61
C LYS A 721 -26.67 11.65 4.58
N GLY A 722 -27.48 12.70 4.64
CA GLY A 722 -28.93 12.60 4.74
C GLY A 722 -29.68 12.15 3.48
N VAL A 723 -29.04 12.08 2.31
CA VAL A 723 -29.74 11.79 1.04
C VAL A 723 -29.59 10.35 0.55
N ASN A 724 -28.50 9.67 0.91
CA ASN A 724 -28.19 8.31 0.48
C ASN A 724 -27.90 7.41 1.69
N ASN A 725 -27.63 6.13 1.45
CA ASN A 725 -27.09 5.27 2.49
C ASN A 725 -25.70 5.79 2.91
N GLU A 726 -25.55 6.18 4.17
CA GLU A 726 -24.29 6.72 4.72
C GLU A 726 -23.10 5.77 4.48
N LEU A 727 -23.35 4.46 4.36
CA LEU A 727 -22.32 3.46 4.04
C LEU A 727 -21.63 3.74 2.70
N PHE A 728 -22.28 4.39 1.74
CA PHE A 728 -21.66 4.76 0.45
C PHE A 728 -20.61 5.88 0.59
N LEU A 729 -20.62 6.59 1.71
CA LEU A 729 -19.66 7.65 2.04
C LEU A 729 -18.52 7.12 2.92
N GLN A 730 -18.64 5.90 3.45
CA GLN A 730 -17.63 5.25 4.30
C GLN A 730 -16.69 4.40 3.45
N GLU A 731 -15.63 5.03 2.94
CA GLU A 731 -14.62 4.36 2.14
C GLU A 731 -13.22 4.85 2.51
N ALA A 732 -12.19 4.08 2.15
CA ALA A 732 -10.81 4.45 2.39
C ALA A 732 -10.26 5.24 1.17
N PRO A 733 -10.02 6.57 1.27
CA PRO A 733 -9.60 7.39 0.15
C PRO A 733 -8.36 6.91 -0.59
N LEU A 734 -7.36 6.42 0.16
CA LEU A 734 -6.09 5.95 -0.38
C LEU A 734 -6.10 4.44 -0.65
N GLY A 735 -6.96 3.69 0.06
CA GLY A 735 -7.06 2.24 -0.03
C GLY A 735 -7.85 1.75 -1.23
N ASN A 736 -8.83 2.54 -1.70
CA ASN A 736 -9.73 2.16 -2.80
C ASN A 736 -9.56 3.04 -4.04
N TRP A 737 -8.98 4.23 -3.92
CA TRP A 737 -8.89 5.20 -5.01
C TRP A 737 -7.47 5.72 -5.23
N ASN A 738 -7.17 6.04 -6.47
CA ASN A 738 -5.91 6.59 -6.93
C ASN A 738 -6.07 8.11 -7.07
N LEU A 739 -5.63 8.85 -6.06
CA LEU A 739 -5.71 10.31 -6.04
C LEU A 739 -4.85 10.99 -7.10
N ARG A 740 -3.89 10.27 -7.68
CA ARG A 740 -2.93 10.75 -8.69
C ARG A 740 -3.33 10.39 -10.13
N ALA A 741 -4.48 9.73 -10.31
CA ALA A 741 -4.97 9.29 -11.60
C ALA A 741 -5.05 10.42 -12.63
N SER A 742 -4.71 10.13 -13.89
CA SER A 742 -4.97 11.03 -15.02
C SER A 742 -6.42 10.96 -15.49
N TYR A 743 -7.09 9.83 -15.28
CA TYR A 743 -8.45 9.56 -15.74
C TYR A 743 -9.39 9.30 -14.56
N ILE A 744 -10.27 10.26 -14.33
CA ILE A 744 -11.34 10.18 -13.34
C ILE A 744 -12.66 10.13 -14.10
N CYS A 745 -13.31 8.98 -14.13
CA CYS A 745 -14.62 8.83 -14.73
C CYS A 745 -15.35 7.66 -14.10
N ARG A 746 -16.60 7.50 -14.50
CA ARG A 746 -17.43 6.37 -14.07
C ARG A 746 -16.87 5.04 -14.57
N ASN A 747 -16.95 4.02 -13.73
CA ASN A 747 -16.75 2.62 -14.10
C ASN A 747 -18.08 1.80 -13.97
N PRO A 748 -18.15 0.57 -14.51
CA PRO A 748 -19.36 -0.27 -14.47
C PRO A 748 -19.92 -0.62 -13.07
N TYR A 749 -19.12 -0.50 -12.01
CA TYR A 749 -19.52 -0.81 -10.62
C TYR A 749 -19.92 0.41 -9.81
N ASP A 750 -19.77 1.62 -10.35
CA ASP A 750 -20.13 2.83 -9.62
C ASP A 750 -21.65 2.90 -9.43
N ASN A 751 -22.06 3.08 -8.17
CA ASN A 751 -23.46 3.18 -7.77
C ASN A 751 -24.09 4.45 -8.32
N LEU A 752 -25.11 4.29 -9.16
CA LEU A 752 -25.95 5.41 -9.61
C LEU A 752 -27.09 5.65 -8.62
N THR A 753 -27.26 6.91 -8.24
CA THR A 753 -28.48 7.39 -7.62
C THR A 753 -29.02 8.56 -8.45
N ASN A 754 -30.35 8.68 -8.54
CA ASN A 754 -31.00 9.78 -9.24
C ASN A 754 -31.01 11.09 -8.40
N ARG A 755 -30.38 11.11 -7.23
CA ARG A 755 -30.32 12.25 -6.30
C ARG A 755 -28.89 12.52 -5.83
N ALA A 756 -28.50 13.79 -5.77
CA ALA A 756 -27.21 14.21 -5.23
C ALA A 756 -27.08 13.84 -3.73
N PRO A 757 -25.88 13.53 -3.20
CA PRO A 757 -24.59 13.65 -3.88
C PRO A 757 -24.34 12.54 -4.90
N TYR A 758 -23.69 12.89 -6.01
CA TYR A 758 -23.25 11.95 -7.05
C TYR A 758 -21.79 11.55 -6.82
N PHE A 759 -21.43 10.33 -7.21
CA PHE A 759 -20.10 9.74 -6.97
C PHE A 759 -19.42 9.37 -8.29
N HIS A 760 -18.18 9.84 -8.47
CA HIS A 760 -17.34 9.51 -9.61
C HIS A 760 -15.91 9.28 -9.14
N GLY A 761 -15.64 8.04 -8.78
CA GLY A 761 -14.52 7.72 -7.91
C GLY A 761 -14.61 8.49 -6.59
N ILE A 762 -13.49 9.06 -6.14
CA ILE A 762 -13.44 9.80 -4.87
C ILE A 762 -14.06 11.21 -4.90
N TYR A 763 -14.46 11.70 -6.08
CA TYR A 763 -15.04 13.04 -6.20
C TYR A 763 -16.54 13.01 -5.96
N THR A 764 -17.04 14.07 -5.32
CA THR A 764 -18.45 14.26 -5.07
C THR A 764 -18.93 15.64 -5.49
N ARG A 765 -20.16 15.70 -6.01
CA ARG A 765 -20.93 16.92 -6.17
C ARG A 765 -21.79 17.12 -4.92
N ASP A 766 -21.58 18.24 -4.26
CA ASP A 766 -22.18 18.52 -2.96
C ASP A 766 -23.68 18.85 -3.02
N ASN A 767 -24.41 18.39 -2.00
CA ASN A 767 -25.68 19.03 -1.63
C ASN A 767 -25.41 20.34 -0.88
N PRO A 768 -26.10 21.45 -1.22
CA PRO A 768 -25.99 22.71 -0.51
C PRO A 768 -26.16 22.54 1.00
N SER A 769 -25.30 23.19 1.77
CA SER A 769 -25.37 23.23 3.23
C SER A 769 -24.61 24.43 3.77
N ASP A 770 -24.93 24.81 5.01
CA ASP A 770 -24.20 25.85 5.72
C ASP A 770 -22.73 25.50 5.88
N GLU A 771 -22.39 24.20 6.03
CA GLU A 771 -21.01 23.73 6.15
C GLU A 771 -20.15 24.03 4.91
N LEU A 772 -20.80 24.21 3.76
CA LEU A 772 -20.19 24.53 2.47
C LEU A 772 -20.44 26.00 2.07
N SER A 773 -20.97 26.81 2.98
CA SER A 773 -21.13 28.25 2.77
C SER A 773 -19.78 28.93 2.54
N TRP A 774 -19.84 30.09 1.88
CA TRP A 774 -18.66 30.91 1.60
C TRP A 774 -17.81 31.16 2.85
N ASP A 775 -18.45 31.53 3.95
CA ASP A 775 -17.79 31.89 5.20
C ASP A 775 -17.21 30.65 5.93
N ASN A 776 -17.92 29.52 5.93
CA ASN A 776 -17.45 28.31 6.59
C ASN A 776 -16.30 27.60 5.86
N LEU A 777 -16.13 27.88 4.56
CA LEU A 777 -15.01 27.38 3.77
C LEU A 777 -13.86 28.37 3.66
N ASN A 778 -13.83 29.43 4.47
CA ASN A 778 -12.73 30.39 4.45
C ASN A 778 -11.37 29.69 4.68
N PRO A 779 -10.38 29.84 3.79
CA PRO A 779 -9.05 29.25 3.97
C PRO A 779 -8.30 29.89 5.13
N VAL A 780 -7.20 29.24 5.52
CA VAL A 780 -6.31 29.68 6.61
C VAL A 780 -5.03 30.25 6.01
N LEU A 781 -4.68 31.48 6.37
CA LEU A 781 -3.42 32.10 5.94
C LEU A 781 -2.23 31.43 6.67
N ARG A 782 -1.33 30.80 5.91
CA ARG A 782 -0.05 30.26 6.39
C ARG A 782 1.07 30.66 5.43
N ASN A 783 2.18 31.16 5.96
CA ASN A 783 3.37 31.54 5.17
C ASN A 783 3.06 32.46 3.95
N GLY A 784 2.06 33.33 4.07
CA GLY A 784 1.66 34.25 3.00
C GLY A 784 0.78 33.62 1.90
N PHE A 785 0.25 32.42 2.12
CA PHE A 785 -0.67 31.72 1.22
C PHE A 785 -1.93 31.24 1.95
N GLN A 786 -3.05 31.20 1.25
CA GLN A 786 -4.32 30.68 1.70
C GLN A 786 -4.34 29.16 1.57
N THR A 787 -4.42 28.49 2.71
CA THR A 787 -4.33 27.04 2.79
C THR A 787 -5.67 26.39 3.15
N GLY A 788 -5.87 25.19 2.62
CA GLY A 788 -7.02 24.33 2.92
C GLY A 788 -6.60 22.96 3.45
N PHE A 789 -7.58 22.05 3.57
CA PHE A 789 -7.34 20.66 3.92
C PHE A 789 -7.94 19.75 2.84
N PRO A 790 -7.24 18.70 2.38
CA PRO A 790 -7.67 17.90 1.24
C PRO A 790 -8.94 17.07 1.48
N PHE A 791 -9.21 16.67 2.72
CA PHE A 791 -10.32 15.77 3.08
C PHE A 791 -11.28 16.37 4.11
N GLY A 792 -11.44 17.69 4.14
CA GLY A 792 -12.18 18.40 5.18
C GLY A 792 -12.15 19.93 5.03
N LYS A 793 -12.70 20.62 6.02
CA LYS A 793 -12.59 22.08 6.17
C LYS A 793 -11.13 22.48 6.43
N ALA A 794 -10.74 23.73 6.16
CA ALA A 794 -9.36 24.18 6.28
C ALA A 794 -8.73 23.98 7.68
N ASN A 795 -9.54 24.00 8.75
CA ASN A 795 -9.12 23.76 10.14
C ASN A 795 -9.29 22.29 10.59
N PHE A 796 -9.51 21.35 9.67
CA PHE A 796 -9.73 19.96 10.01
C PHE A 796 -8.40 19.26 10.31
N GLY A 797 -8.24 18.74 11.53
CA GLY A 797 -7.12 17.87 11.89
C GLY A 797 -5.77 18.57 11.94
N VAL A 798 -4.82 18.10 11.13
CA VAL A 798 -3.42 18.54 11.08
C VAL A 798 -3.19 19.62 10.03
N ASP A 799 -2.14 20.42 10.19
CA ASP A 799 -1.84 21.52 9.27
C ASP A 799 -1.47 21.05 7.84
N THR A 800 -0.80 19.90 7.71
CA THR A 800 -0.29 19.38 6.44
C THR A 800 -0.49 17.88 6.34
N VAL A 801 -0.79 17.36 5.15
CA VAL A 801 -1.00 15.93 4.90
C VAL A 801 -0.06 15.44 3.82
N VAL A 802 0.97 14.68 4.19
CA VAL A 802 1.84 13.97 3.24
C VAL A 802 1.31 12.55 3.07
N ALA A 803 0.95 12.18 1.84
CA ALA A 803 0.43 10.85 1.50
C ALA A 803 1.46 9.98 0.74
N PHE A 804 2.39 10.59 -0.02
CA PHE A 804 3.34 9.85 -0.85
C PHE A 804 4.77 10.24 -0.52
N GLU A 805 5.58 9.25 -0.16
CA GLU A 805 7.00 9.44 0.10
C GLU A 805 7.81 9.16 -1.17
N VAL A 806 8.51 10.19 -1.66
CA VAL A 806 9.45 10.09 -2.78
C VAL A 806 10.80 9.62 -2.24
N PRO A 807 11.49 8.66 -2.90
CA PRO A 807 12.86 8.27 -2.54
C PRO A 807 13.79 9.47 -2.48
N THR A 808 14.52 9.61 -1.38
CA THR A 808 15.56 10.63 -1.17
C THR A 808 16.93 9.98 -1.15
N ARG A 809 17.99 10.74 -1.43
CA ARG A 809 19.38 10.26 -1.40
C ARG A 809 19.75 9.54 -0.11
N GLU A 810 19.21 10.00 1.01
CA GLU A 810 19.52 9.48 2.33
C GLU A 810 18.82 8.15 2.62
N VAL A 811 17.56 7.99 2.18
CA VAL A 811 16.75 6.80 2.47
C VAL A 811 16.82 5.75 1.37
N GLY A 812 16.87 6.17 0.10
CA GLY A 812 16.78 5.31 -1.07
C GLY A 812 15.46 4.51 -1.09
N ILE A 813 15.56 3.22 -1.40
CA ILE A 813 14.45 2.26 -1.29
C ILE A 813 14.91 1.13 -0.36
N PRO A 814 14.55 1.18 0.92
CA PRO A 814 15.18 0.29 1.86
C PRO A 814 14.38 -1.02 2.05
N SER A 815 13.07 -1.03 1.71
CA SER A 815 12.19 -2.21 1.70
C SER A 815 11.31 -2.28 0.45
N LEU A 816 10.82 -3.48 0.11
CA LEU A 816 9.77 -3.64 -0.89
C LEU A 816 8.50 -2.87 -0.49
N GLY A 817 8.20 -2.78 0.81
CA GLY A 817 7.06 -2.01 1.32
C GLY A 817 7.19 -0.49 1.07
N TYR A 818 8.39 0.04 0.90
CA TYR A 818 8.60 1.46 0.55
C TYR A 818 8.07 1.79 -0.86
N LEU A 819 8.04 0.79 -1.76
CA LEU A 819 7.45 0.93 -3.10
C LEU A 819 5.94 1.19 -3.08
N ARG A 820 5.25 1.08 -1.92
CA ARG A 820 3.82 1.40 -1.79
C ARG A 820 3.46 2.81 -2.28
N HIS A 821 4.40 3.75 -2.24
CA HIS A 821 4.18 5.13 -2.65
C HIS A 821 4.25 5.33 -4.18
N LEU A 822 4.64 4.30 -4.94
CA LEU A 822 4.69 4.33 -6.40
C LEU A 822 3.27 4.27 -7.02
N GLN A 823 3.02 5.10 -8.04
CA GLN A 823 1.78 5.04 -8.81
C GLN A 823 1.91 3.96 -9.89
N LEU A 824 0.97 3.01 -9.93
CA LEU A 824 0.99 1.90 -10.89
C LEU A 824 -0.11 1.95 -11.96
N SER A 825 -1.01 2.94 -11.89
CA SER A 825 -2.09 3.10 -12.87
C SER A 825 -2.48 4.56 -13.07
N GLU A 826 -3.06 4.87 -14.23
CA GLU A 826 -3.62 6.18 -14.55
C GLU A 826 -5.13 6.31 -14.28
N TYR A 827 -5.78 5.24 -13.81
CA TYR A 827 -7.22 5.21 -13.51
C TYR A 827 -7.52 5.44 -12.04
N VAL A 828 -8.64 6.13 -11.76
CA VAL A 828 -9.05 6.53 -10.40
C VAL A 828 -9.51 5.37 -9.52
N TRP A 829 -10.12 4.32 -10.07
CA TRP A 829 -10.73 3.19 -9.34
C TRP A 829 -9.73 2.11 -8.90
N HIS A 830 -8.46 2.33 -9.18
CA HIS A 830 -7.37 1.54 -8.64
C HIS A 830 -6.85 2.18 -7.34
N PRO A 831 -6.24 1.42 -6.42
CA PRO A 831 -5.81 1.97 -5.14
C PRO A 831 -4.56 2.85 -5.27
N SER A 832 -4.42 3.86 -4.39
CA SER A 832 -3.22 4.72 -4.34
C SER A 832 -1.99 3.98 -3.81
N TYR A 833 -2.21 3.04 -2.89
CA TYR A 833 -1.19 2.13 -2.37
C TYR A 833 -1.48 0.73 -2.89
N THR A 834 -0.64 0.22 -3.78
CA THR A 834 -0.80 -1.11 -4.41
C THR A 834 0.16 -2.13 -3.82
N ILE A 835 1.43 -1.73 -3.64
CA ILE A 835 2.48 -2.58 -3.11
C ILE A 835 2.45 -2.57 -1.58
N GLY A 836 2.57 -3.73 -0.94
CA GLY A 836 2.64 -3.85 0.52
C GLY A 836 1.32 -3.64 1.26
N THR A 837 0.20 -3.52 0.53
CA THR A 837 -1.16 -3.62 1.07
C THR A 837 -1.80 -4.95 0.66
N SER A 838 -2.80 -5.39 1.42
CA SER A 838 -3.59 -6.58 1.12
C SER A 838 -5.09 -6.29 1.21
N VAL A 839 -5.47 -5.03 1.01
CA VAL A 839 -6.88 -4.65 0.88
C VAL A 839 -7.39 -5.22 -0.44
N ALA A 840 -8.34 -6.15 -0.35
CA ALA A 840 -9.00 -6.71 -1.51
C ALA A 840 -9.83 -5.63 -2.22
N ASP A 841 -9.81 -5.61 -3.56
CA ASP A 841 -10.64 -4.66 -4.30
C ASP A 841 -12.13 -5.03 -4.11
N PRO A 842 -13.00 -4.11 -3.66
CA PRO A 842 -14.41 -4.42 -3.41
C PRO A 842 -15.22 -4.76 -4.67
N LYS A 843 -14.66 -4.52 -5.87
CA LYS A 843 -15.29 -4.78 -7.16
C LYS A 843 -14.99 -6.18 -7.71
N VAL A 844 -14.11 -6.94 -7.04
CA VAL A 844 -13.74 -8.31 -7.43
C VAL A 844 -14.13 -9.32 -6.36
N PRO A 845 -14.44 -10.58 -6.71
CA PRO A 845 -14.69 -11.61 -5.71
C PRO A 845 -13.41 -11.95 -4.95
N THR A 846 -13.52 -12.31 -3.67
CA THR A 846 -12.36 -12.71 -2.84
C THR A 846 -11.69 -14.01 -3.28
N THR A 847 -12.24 -14.68 -4.29
CA THR A 847 -11.72 -15.94 -4.86
C THR A 847 -10.80 -15.73 -6.06
N GLY A 848 -10.73 -14.52 -6.62
CA GLY A 848 -9.94 -14.21 -7.80
C GLY A 848 -9.48 -12.76 -7.84
N THR A 849 -8.74 -12.38 -8.88
CA THR A 849 -8.27 -11.00 -9.09
C THR A 849 -9.12 -10.21 -10.06
N ILE A 850 -10.13 -10.83 -10.68
CA ILE A 850 -10.91 -10.23 -11.74
C ILE A 850 -12.39 -10.49 -11.49
N PRO A 851 -13.29 -9.59 -11.90
CA PRO A 851 -14.71 -9.85 -11.70
C PRO A 851 -15.20 -11.00 -12.60
N THR A 852 -15.89 -11.95 -12.00
CA THR A 852 -16.53 -13.09 -12.68
C THR A 852 -17.90 -12.73 -13.27
N GLU A 853 -18.56 -11.72 -12.71
CA GLU A 853 -19.86 -11.23 -13.15
C GLU A 853 -19.78 -9.74 -13.49
N ILE A 854 -19.67 -9.44 -14.79
CA ILE A 854 -19.83 -8.07 -15.30
C ILE A 854 -20.96 -8.06 -16.35
N PRO A 855 -21.97 -7.19 -16.23
CA PRO A 855 -23.02 -7.11 -17.22
C PRO A 855 -22.51 -6.64 -18.60
N GLY A 856 -22.80 -7.44 -19.64
CA GLY A 856 -22.61 -7.04 -21.03
C GLY A 856 -21.21 -7.24 -21.63
N ASN A 857 -21.04 -6.75 -22.85
CA ASN A 857 -19.78 -6.83 -23.61
C ASN A 857 -18.74 -5.84 -23.10
N ASN A 858 -17.50 -5.96 -23.61
CA ASN A 858 -16.37 -5.09 -23.28
C ASN A 858 -16.17 -4.95 -21.76
N ARG A 859 -16.42 -6.04 -21.02
CA ARG A 859 -16.20 -6.15 -19.58
C ARG A 859 -16.92 -5.05 -18.80
N GLY A 860 -18.14 -4.73 -19.20
CA GLY A 860 -18.99 -3.73 -18.55
C GLY A 860 -18.99 -2.36 -19.22
N TRP A 861 -18.04 -2.05 -20.12
CA TRP A 861 -18.05 -0.82 -20.93
C TRP A 861 -18.97 -0.95 -22.15
N SER A 862 -20.18 -1.45 -21.91
CA SER A 862 -21.24 -1.57 -22.91
C SER A 862 -22.55 -1.03 -22.34
N SER A 863 -23.58 -0.92 -23.17
CA SER A 863 -24.88 -0.40 -22.75
C SER A 863 -25.50 -1.21 -21.60
N ALA A 864 -25.24 -2.51 -21.53
CA ALA A 864 -25.73 -3.36 -20.45
C ALA A 864 -25.03 -3.10 -19.11
N GLY A 865 -23.74 -2.76 -19.10
CA GLY A 865 -23.01 -2.40 -17.87
C GLY A 865 -23.17 -0.94 -17.47
N MET A 866 -23.22 -0.02 -18.44
CA MET A 866 -23.29 1.42 -18.14
C MET A 866 -24.72 1.95 -18.05
N GLY A 867 -25.71 1.32 -18.70
CA GLY A 867 -27.14 1.65 -18.67
C GLY A 867 -27.70 2.14 -20.02
N THR A 868 -26.98 3.02 -20.72
CA THR A 868 -27.40 3.52 -22.06
C THR A 868 -26.27 3.36 -23.08
N GLY A 869 -26.64 3.28 -24.36
CA GLY A 869 -25.66 3.21 -25.45
C GLY A 869 -24.79 4.46 -25.56
N TYR A 870 -25.35 5.64 -25.28
CA TYR A 870 -24.60 6.90 -25.28
C TYR A 870 -23.52 6.94 -24.20
N TRP A 871 -23.88 6.60 -22.95
CA TRP A 871 -22.93 6.56 -21.83
C TRP A 871 -21.83 5.55 -22.06
N ALA A 872 -22.20 4.34 -22.50
CA ALA A 872 -21.24 3.29 -22.82
C ALA A 872 -20.21 3.75 -23.86
N GLN A 873 -20.67 4.41 -24.93
CA GLN A 873 -19.78 4.94 -25.95
C GLN A 873 -18.85 6.02 -25.39
N LEU A 874 -19.38 7.01 -24.66
CA LEU A 874 -18.54 8.09 -24.10
C LEU A 874 -17.46 7.55 -23.16
N PHE A 875 -17.84 6.71 -22.18
CA PHE A 875 -16.88 6.18 -21.23
C PHE A 875 -15.90 5.22 -21.89
N SER A 876 -16.32 4.45 -22.90
CA SER A 876 -15.41 3.65 -23.73
C SER A 876 -14.39 4.53 -24.45
N ASP A 877 -14.78 5.70 -24.96
CA ASP A 877 -13.86 6.64 -25.59
C ASP A 877 -12.87 7.24 -24.57
N ILE A 878 -13.32 7.58 -23.35
CA ILE A 878 -12.45 8.10 -22.27
C ILE A 878 -11.36 7.08 -21.91
N VAL A 879 -11.70 5.79 -21.91
CA VAL A 879 -10.74 4.70 -21.65
C VAL A 879 -10.13 4.11 -22.92
N PHE A 880 -10.28 4.79 -24.06
CA PHE A 880 -9.63 4.45 -25.34
C PHE A 880 -9.93 3.06 -25.89
N TYR A 881 -11.12 2.51 -25.63
CA TYR A 881 -11.54 1.17 -26.04
C TYR A 881 -10.62 0.03 -25.53
N LEU A 882 -9.75 0.32 -24.56
CA LEU A 882 -8.90 -0.69 -23.91
C LEU A 882 -9.68 -1.89 -23.32
N PRO A 883 -10.94 -1.73 -22.82
CA PRO A 883 -11.76 -2.84 -22.35
C PRO A 883 -12.10 -3.91 -23.39
N GLU A 884 -11.92 -3.64 -24.70
CA GLU A 884 -12.13 -4.65 -25.75
C GLU A 884 -11.14 -5.81 -25.64
N LYS A 885 -9.93 -5.54 -25.12
CA LYS A 885 -8.86 -6.55 -24.99
C LYS A 885 -8.36 -6.72 -23.55
N ASN A 886 -8.65 -5.77 -22.66
CA ASN A 886 -8.07 -5.74 -21.31
C ASN A 886 -9.13 -5.64 -20.20
N HIS A 887 -8.88 -6.24 -19.04
CA HIS A 887 -9.61 -5.89 -17.82
C HIS A 887 -9.07 -4.56 -17.29
N LEU A 888 -9.92 -3.54 -17.18
CA LEU A 888 -9.56 -2.31 -16.46
C LEU A 888 -9.99 -2.33 -14.99
N ILE A 889 -10.77 -3.32 -14.57
CA ILE A 889 -11.13 -3.57 -13.17
C ILE A 889 -10.56 -4.93 -12.79
N PHE A 890 -9.65 -4.92 -11.83
CA PHE A 890 -8.99 -6.10 -11.28
C PHE A 890 -8.31 -5.72 -9.95
N ASP A 891 -7.99 -6.70 -9.12
CA ASP A 891 -7.22 -6.53 -7.90
C ASP A 891 -5.73 -6.31 -8.23
N MET A 892 -5.39 -5.05 -8.53
CA MET A 892 -4.00 -4.67 -8.81
C MET A 892 -3.09 -4.92 -7.60
N SER A 893 -3.57 -4.76 -6.38
CA SER A 893 -2.77 -5.00 -5.18
C SER A 893 -2.33 -6.46 -5.13
N TYR A 894 -3.26 -7.40 -5.30
CA TYR A 894 -2.92 -8.82 -5.28
C TYR A 894 -1.96 -9.21 -6.40
N GLU A 895 -2.24 -8.78 -7.64
CA GLU A 895 -1.40 -9.07 -8.82
C GLU A 895 0.05 -8.62 -8.65
N VAL A 896 0.27 -7.36 -8.24
CA VAL A 896 1.62 -6.82 -8.06
C VAL A 896 2.36 -7.50 -6.91
N ASN A 897 1.69 -7.69 -5.78
CA ASN A 897 2.31 -8.32 -4.62
C ASN A 897 2.65 -9.79 -4.89
N HIS A 898 1.84 -10.48 -5.70
CA HIS A 898 2.14 -11.83 -6.18
C HIS A 898 3.47 -11.86 -6.96
N ASN A 899 3.70 -10.91 -7.86
CA ASN A 899 4.93 -10.87 -8.67
C ASN A 899 6.18 -10.36 -7.92
N LEU A 900 6.01 -9.65 -6.80
CA LEU A 900 7.15 -9.03 -6.08
C LEU A 900 7.65 -9.83 -4.87
N TRP A 901 6.78 -10.18 -3.92
CA TRP A 901 7.23 -10.58 -2.56
C TRP A 901 7.94 -11.92 -2.48
N SER A 902 7.54 -12.87 -3.33
CA SER A 902 8.15 -14.21 -3.34
C SER A 902 9.47 -14.24 -4.11
N ASP A 903 9.57 -13.44 -5.16
CA ASP A 903 10.65 -13.51 -6.13
C ASP A 903 11.83 -12.60 -5.78
N PHE A 904 11.60 -11.51 -5.05
CA PHE A 904 12.61 -10.48 -4.83
C PHE A 904 12.94 -10.23 -3.36
N PHE A 905 14.16 -9.72 -3.14
CA PHE A 905 14.55 -9.07 -1.90
C PHE A 905 15.33 -7.78 -2.21
N LEU A 906 15.39 -6.88 -1.24
CA LEU A 906 16.24 -5.69 -1.28
C LEU A 906 17.37 -5.83 -0.27
N THR A 907 18.53 -5.29 -0.61
CA THR A 907 19.68 -5.17 0.27
C THR A 907 19.82 -3.73 0.73
N GLY A 908 20.13 -3.50 2.01
CA GLY A 908 20.56 -2.19 2.51
C GLY A 908 21.99 -1.81 2.11
N GLY A 909 22.58 -2.48 1.12
CA GLY A 909 23.92 -2.18 0.63
C GLY A 909 23.92 -0.90 -0.20
N THR A 910 24.99 -0.11 -0.09
CA THR A 910 25.25 1.01 -1.00
C THR A 910 25.41 0.52 -2.43
N GLN A 911 25.19 1.38 -3.43
CA GLN A 911 25.37 1.06 -4.85
C GLN A 911 26.69 0.32 -5.16
N ASN A 912 27.80 0.76 -4.56
CA ASN A 912 29.11 0.12 -4.69
C ASN A 912 29.17 -1.28 -4.04
N GLN A 913 28.50 -1.48 -2.90
CA GLN A 913 28.43 -2.79 -2.24
C GLN A 913 27.55 -3.77 -3.03
N VAL A 914 26.46 -3.28 -3.62
CA VAL A 914 25.54 -4.08 -4.44
C VAL A 914 26.23 -4.53 -5.73
N ALA A 915 26.95 -3.64 -6.40
CA ALA A 915 27.72 -3.99 -7.60
C ALA A 915 28.77 -5.08 -7.33
N ASN A 916 29.44 -5.04 -6.17
CA ASN A 916 30.40 -6.06 -5.76
C ASN A 916 29.76 -7.40 -5.35
N PHE A 917 28.46 -7.41 -5.03
CA PHE A 917 27.71 -8.62 -4.67
C PHE A 917 27.09 -9.30 -5.90
N ALA A 918 26.95 -8.55 -7.01
CA ALA A 918 26.41 -9.03 -8.28
C ALA A 918 27.48 -9.61 -9.23
N GLN A 919 28.77 -9.39 -8.94
CA GLN A 919 29.92 -10.10 -9.54
C GLN A 919 30.16 -11.41 -8.80
#